data_AF-A0A177A382-F1
#
_entry.id   AF-A0A177A382-F1
#
_cell.length_a   1.000
_cell.length_b   1.000
_cell.length_c   1.000
_cell.angle_alpha   90.00
_cell.angle_beta   90.00
_cell.angle_gamma   90.00
#
_symmetry.space_group_name_H-M   'P 1'
#
loop_
_entity.id
_entity.type
_entity.pdbx_description
1 polymer ?
#
loop_
_entity_poly.entity_id
_entity_poly.type
_entity_poly.pdbx_seq_one_letter_code
_entity_poly.pdbx_strand_id
1 'polypeptide(L)'
;MADPLTVVGIVANLVGLVEFSTKVLARLNDFQSTLGEIPKAFRHIKAELPVLQETLKQTIDKIDHGAIKDSTKAALLPAVQGCKMQIEALDDLLAETLPVASDSRLKKTTKALWSIKQDSKVESIMKTLRGYIGTLTFYHAAASSTLQPMKDTKLVEIRRWLSSPDPLINYRKAIELRQPDTGLWLLEGEVYSKWKRNASSFVWLYGIPGCGKTILSSTVTQDILLYCANDPGKVVAYFYFDFTDADKQKPELMVRSLISQVSEQCIKMPSALEALYSSLDKGNRQPSLDALMIVLQQMLQEFPQSYLILDALDECADRSELMRILERMAGWQLDKMRVLVTSRKIRDIECSLEDIVDRECIICLQHQVVDKDIQTYVRQRLSEDKGLKKWQKDAEIRREIETTLMEGSRGMFRWAVCQMDALGKCRTRVALQKALKALPTTLDKTYERILCTISDEDSEYAIRILQWLAYSSRPLSVEEVAEVVAINVERETAYDRDEVLEDPMDVLDIFMSLVSVVKTEVPFSSQRNRHLSTTFQTVTLAHYSVQEYLVSARICEGHAARYSMRPAACHSYIAKGSIGYLLQFEKGLFDRFESAGSLKQVYRLAQYSAEHWLIHTRNGEEGDNRLSYLATKFLSTGEGAYLSWLRLYDPEKSWDTPNFRRGLDSCPNPLYYASLGAIADTANQLIEEGVDVNAQGGRYGNALQAASCKGHDKTVEVLLSKGADVNTQGGRYGNALQAASFEGHNKTVEVLLSKGADVNAQGGDYGNALQAASAAGHDKIVVLLLSKGADVNTQGGFVGSALQATAVLLSKGAGVNAQEGLYRNALQAASAEGHDKIVEVLLSKGANVNAQGGDYGNALQAASAKGRDEIVKVLLSKGADVNTQGGDYGNALQAASAKGHDEIVKVLLSKGADVNAQGGDYGNALQAASAKGHDEVVEVLLSKGANVNAQGGLFGNALQIASFEGQDNTVEVLLSKGANVNAQGGLLGNALQAASSRGHKKVVGVLLSKGANVNAQGGYFRNALQAASSGGHNKVVEVLLSKGADIMSKGAMQGLRS
;
A
#
# COMPACT_ATOMS: atom_id res chain seq x y z
N MET A 1 31.66 12.41 -7.53
CA MET A 1 31.87 12.49 -8.99
C MET A 1 32.65 11.25 -9.37
N ALA A 2 32.15 10.43 -10.29
CA ALA A 2 32.91 9.28 -10.79
C ALA A 2 33.99 9.78 -11.75
N ASP A 3 35.19 9.21 -11.67
CA ASP A 3 36.33 9.53 -12.54
C ASP A 3 35.98 9.19 -14.01
N PRO A 4 36.21 10.09 -15.00
CA PRO A 4 35.99 9.83 -16.43
C PRO A 4 36.59 8.51 -16.94
N LEU A 5 37.69 8.04 -16.34
CA LEU A 5 38.29 6.72 -16.63
C LEU A 5 37.35 5.55 -16.30
N THR A 6 36.49 5.68 -15.29
CA THR A 6 35.51 4.66 -14.87
C THR A 6 34.39 4.50 -15.89
N VAL A 7 33.98 5.60 -16.54
CA VAL A 7 32.88 5.63 -17.53
C VAL A 7 33.29 4.93 -18.82
N VAL A 8 34.50 5.20 -19.32
CA VAL A 8 35.07 4.53 -20.51
C VAL A 8 35.26 3.03 -20.24
N GLY A 9 35.67 2.66 -19.02
CA GLY A 9 35.82 1.25 -18.62
C GLY A 9 34.52 0.45 -18.61
N ILE A 10 33.39 1.06 -18.24
CA ILE A 10 32.08 0.36 -18.21
C ILE A 10 31.57 0.08 -19.63
N VAL A 11 31.65 1.03 -20.54
CA VAL A 11 31.22 0.83 -21.94
C VAL A 11 32.07 -0.25 -22.61
N ALA A 12 33.40 -0.21 -22.41
CA ALA A 12 34.30 -1.26 -22.90
C ALA A 12 33.96 -2.65 -22.31
N ASN A 13 33.61 -2.73 -21.01
CA ASN A 13 33.19 -3.97 -20.38
C ASN A 13 31.84 -4.49 -20.93
N LEU A 14 30.88 -3.60 -21.19
CA LEU A 14 29.59 -3.95 -21.79
C LEU A 14 29.76 -4.49 -23.22
N VAL A 15 30.56 -3.80 -24.05
CA VAL A 15 30.89 -4.24 -25.42
C VAL A 15 31.59 -5.59 -25.40
N GLY A 16 32.61 -5.75 -24.53
CA GLY A 16 33.29 -7.03 -24.36
C GLY A 16 32.36 -8.16 -23.90
N LEU A 17 31.35 -7.86 -23.07
CA LEU A 17 30.36 -8.84 -22.63
C LEU A 17 29.41 -9.27 -23.77
N VAL A 18 29.04 -8.35 -24.67
CA VAL A 18 28.26 -8.65 -25.88
C VAL A 18 29.06 -9.53 -26.84
N GLU A 19 30.33 -9.24 -27.06
CA GLU A 19 31.22 -10.07 -27.88
C GLU A 19 31.42 -11.46 -27.26
N PHE A 20 31.64 -11.53 -25.96
CA PHE A 20 31.90 -12.78 -25.25
C PHE A 20 30.66 -13.69 -25.21
N SER A 21 29.48 -13.13 -24.93
CA SER A 21 28.21 -13.88 -25.04
C SER A 21 27.95 -14.39 -26.46
N THR A 22 28.36 -13.64 -27.50
CA THR A 22 28.24 -14.06 -28.91
C THR A 22 29.12 -15.27 -29.19
N LYS A 23 30.34 -15.29 -28.65
CA LYS A 23 31.26 -16.43 -28.74
C LYS A 23 30.69 -17.70 -28.11
N VAL A 24 30.08 -17.57 -26.93
CA VAL A 24 29.43 -18.70 -26.22
C VAL A 24 28.24 -19.24 -27.01
N LEU A 25 27.39 -18.37 -27.56
CA LEU A 25 26.28 -18.76 -28.44
C LEU A 25 26.75 -19.45 -29.73
N ALA A 26 27.83 -18.94 -30.34
CA ALA A 26 28.42 -19.54 -31.54
C ALA A 26 28.91 -20.98 -31.28
N ARG A 27 29.58 -21.20 -30.14
CA ARG A 27 30.04 -22.53 -29.70
C ARG A 27 28.87 -23.51 -29.50
N LEU A 28 27.76 -23.06 -28.92
CA LEU A 28 26.54 -23.87 -28.76
C LEU A 28 25.86 -24.19 -30.09
N ASN A 29 25.85 -23.23 -31.03
CA ASN A 29 25.27 -23.44 -32.36
C ASN A 29 26.11 -24.41 -33.21
N ASP A 30 27.43 -24.31 -33.16
CA ASP A 30 28.36 -25.24 -33.82
C ASP A 30 28.25 -26.67 -33.26
N PHE A 31 27.99 -26.78 -31.96
CA PHE A 31 27.69 -28.07 -31.34
C PHE A 31 26.37 -28.68 -31.87
N GLN A 32 25.31 -27.87 -31.93
CA GLN A 32 24.00 -28.32 -32.42
C GLN A 32 24.05 -28.79 -33.88
N SER A 33 24.80 -28.09 -34.74
CA SER A 33 24.96 -28.46 -36.15
C SER A 33 25.76 -29.77 -36.33
N THR A 34 26.68 -30.07 -35.41
CA THR A 34 27.58 -31.24 -35.51
C THR A 34 26.96 -32.53 -34.94
N LEU A 35 26.15 -32.45 -33.88
CA LEU A 35 25.66 -33.62 -33.12
C LEU A 35 24.13 -33.72 -33.01
N GLY A 36 23.38 -32.80 -33.62
CA GLY A 36 21.92 -32.86 -33.77
C GLY A 36 21.11 -32.28 -32.61
N GLU A 37 21.54 -32.42 -31.35
CA GLU A 37 20.83 -31.86 -30.18
C GLU A 37 21.76 -31.30 -29.11
N ILE A 38 21.36 -30.18 -28.49
CA ILE A 38 22.02 -29.57 -27.32
C ILE A 38 21.53 -30.31 -26.06
N PRO A 39 22.44 -30.65 -25.10
CA PRO A 39 22.03 -31.30 -23.85
C PRO A 39 21.03 -30.43 -23.09
N LYS A 40 20.08 -31.07 -22.39
CA LYS A 40 18.97 -30.41 -21.69
C LYS A 40 19.44 -29.26 -20.79
N ALA A 41 20.56 -29.46 -20.07
CA ALA A 41 21.21 -28.47 -19.21
C ALA A 41 21.42 -27.11 -19.89
N PHE A 42 21.81 -27.11 -21.17
CA PHE A 42 22.30 -25.92 -21.87
C PHE A 42 21.25 -25.27 -22.77
N ARG A 43 20.03 -25.81 -22.87
CA ARG A 43 18.97 -25.23 -23.72
C ARG A 43 18.55 -23.84 -23.26
N HIS A 44 18.48 -23.62 -21.95
CA HIS A 44 18.09 -22.33 -21.37
C HIS A 44 19.06 -21.20 -21.72
N ILE A 45 20.35 -21.52 -21.91
CA ILE A 45 21.38 -20.55 -22.29
C ILE A 45 21.08 -19.93 -23.65
N LYS A 46 20.56 -20.73 -24.60
CA LYS A 46 20.22 -20.27 -25.95
C LYS A 46 19.02 -19.32 -25.99
N ALA A 47 18.18 -19.32 -24.95
CA ALA A 47 17.06 -18.39 -24.82
C ALA A 47 17.45 -17.11 -24.05
N GLU A 48 18.30 -17.23 -23.03
CA GLU A 48 18.60 -16.14 -22.07
C GLU A 48 19.75 -15.23 -22.53
N LEU A 49 20.80 -15.77 -23.16
CA LEU A 49 21.91 -14.96 -23.66
C LEU A 49 21.49 -13.92 -24.72
N PRO A 50 20.58 -14.20 -25.66
CA PRO A 50 20.06 -13.18 -26.58
C PRO A 50 19.35 -12.01 -25.86
N VAL A 51 18.58 -12.29 -24.81
CA VAL A 51 17.90 -11.26 -24.00
C VAL A 51 18.92 -10.37 -23.29
N LEU A 52 19.97 -10.98 -22.73
CA LEU A 52 21.09 -10.25 -22.16
C LEU A 52 21.80 -9.39 -23.21
N GLN A 53 22.09 -9.92 -24.39
CA GLN A 53 22.74 -9.17 -25.47
C GLN A 53 21.95 -7.94 -25.90
N GLU A 54 20.62 -8.09 -26.06
CA GLU A 54 19.75 -6.99 -26.41
C GLU A 54 19.73 -5.92 -25.31
N THR A 55 19.58 -6.34 -24.05
CA THR A 55 19.60 -5.43 -22.90
C THR A 55 20.92 -4.68 -22.76
N LEU A 56 22.05 -5.35 -23.04
CA LEU A 56 23.38 -4.74 -23.00
C LEU A 56 23.56 -3.71 -24.12
N LYS A 57 23.17 -4.03 -25.37
CA LYS A 57 23.24 -3.11 -26.52
C LYS A 57 22.41 -1.86 -26.28
N GLN A 58 21.17 -2.03 -25.84
CA GLN A 58 20.29 -0.90 -25.54
C GLN A 58 20.80 -0.04 -24.37
N THR A 59 21.47 -0.65 -23.40
CA THR A 59 22.15 0.06 -22.31
C THR A 59 23.35 0.87 -22.80
N ILE A 60 24.17 0.32 -23.72
CA ILE A 60 25.28 1.02 -24.37
C ILE A 60 24.77 2.27 -25.10
N ASP A 61 23.74 2.11 -25.95
CA ASP A 61 23.16 3.23 -26.71
C ASP A 61 22.71 4.37 -25.77
N LYS A 62 22.04 4.04 -24.65
CA LYS A 62 21.60 5.06 -23.68
C LYS A 62 22.74 5.72 -22.92
N ILE A 63 23.84 5.01 -22.67
CA ILE A 63 25.04 5.61 -22.06
C ILE A 63 25.66 6.61 -23.03
N ASP A 64 25.78 6.24 -24.31
CA ASP A 64 26.40 7.07 -25.34
C ASP A 64 25.59 8.35 -25.64
N HIS A 65 24.26 8.28 -25.53
CA HIS A 65 23.36 9.43 -25.66
C HIS A 65 23.20 10.25 -24.36
N GLY A 66 23.93 9.92 -23.29
CA GLY A 66 23.91 10.67 -22.03
C GLY A 66 22.64 10.53 -21.20
N ALA A 67 21.76 9.57 -21.51
CA ALA A 67 20.50 9.34 -20.78
C ALA A 67 20.72 8.71 -19.40
N ILE A 68 21.86 8.06 -19.17
CA ILE A 68 22.23 7.44 -17.88
C ILE A 68 23.24 8.35 -17.16
N LYS A 69 22.86 8.83 -15.97
CA LYS A 69 23.73 9.65 -15.10
C LYS A 69 24.94 8.85 -14.61
N ASP A 70 26.06 9.53 -14.35
CA ASP A 70 27.32 8.88 -13.94
C ASP A 70 27.21 8.08 -12.63
N SER A 71 26.31 8.47 -11.71
CA SER A 71 26.03 7.71 -10.48
C SER A 71 25.36 6.35 -10.77
N THR A 72 24.49 6.30 -11.77
CA THR A 72 23.81 5.08 -12.23
C THR A 72 24.77 4.16 -12.99
N LYS A 73 25.78 4.71 -13.69
CA LYS A 73 26.83 3.90 -14.35
C LYS A 73 27.64 3.09 -13.33
N ALA A 74 28.01 3.69 -12.20
CA ALA A 74 28.72 2.98 -11.13
C ALA A 74 27.89 1.83 -10.52
N ALA A 75 26.56 1.97 -10.45
CA ALA A 75 25.65 0.94 -9.94
C ALA A 75 25.51 -0.27 -10.88
N LEU A 76 25.76 -0.09 -12.19
CA LEU A 76 25.75 -1.18 -13.18
C LEU A 76 26.98 -2.08 -13.09
N LEU A 77 28.13 -1.54 -12.65
CA LEU A 77 29.43 -2.24 -12.70
C LEU A 77 29.42 -3.64 -12.02
N PRO A 78 28.88 -3.82 -10.80
CA PRO A 78 28.82 -5.15 -10.18
C PRO A 78 27.95 -6.14 -10.95
N ALA A 79 26.87 -5.68 -11.57
CA ALA A 79 26.00 -6.54 -12.38
C ALA A 79 26.68 -6.93 -13.69
N VAL A 80 27.37 -5.99 -14.36
CA VAL A 80 28.13 -6.26 -15.59
C VAL A 80 29.28 -7.24 -15.32
N GLN A 81 30.03 -7.02 -14.24
CA GLN A 81 31.14 -7.90 -13.86
C GLN A 81 30.65 -9.27 -13.36
N GLY A 82 29.51 -9.29 -12.67
CA GLY A 82 28.78 -10.50 -12.33
C GLY A 82 28.39 -11.32 -13.56
N CYS A 83 27.75 -10.68 -14.55
CA CYS A 83 27.46 -11.31 -15.84
C CYS A 83 28.71 -11.85 -16.50
N LYS A 84 29.81 -11.08 -16.52
CA LYS A 84 31.10 -11.52 -17.10
C LYS A 84 31.59 -12.82 -16.44
N MET A 85 31.70 -12.84 -15.12
CA MET A 85 32.14 -14.03 -14.38
C MET A 85 31.23 -15.24 -14.61
N GLN A 86 29.91 -15.03 -14.66
CA GLN A 86 28.97 -16.14 -14.91
C GLN A 86 29.07 -16.67 -16.34
N ILE A 87 29.26 -15.80 -17.33
CA ILE A 87 29.45 -16.21 -18.73
C ILE A 87 30.82 -16.89 -18.91
N GLU A 88 31.86 -16.45 -18.20
CA GLU A 88 33.18 -17.12 -18.18
C GLU A 88 33.09 -18.51 -17.57
N ALA A 89 32.47 -18.64 -16.39
CA ALA A 89 32.20 -19.93 -15.76
C ALA A 89 31.37 -20.85 -16.67
N LEU A 90 30.44 -20.27 -17.43
CA LEU A 90 29.66 -21.00 -18.42
C LEU A 90 30.49 -21.44 -19.63
N ASP A 91 31.38 -20.60 -20.16
CA ASP A 91 32.26 -20.94 -21.28
C ASP A 91 33.27 -22.04 -20.89
N ASP A 92 33.83 -21.97 -19.68
CA ASP A 92 34.72 -22.99 -19.12
C ASP A 92 33.98 -24.33 -18.98
N LEU A 93 32.77 -24.29 -18.43
CA LEU A 93 31.94 -25.48 -18.26
C LEU A 93 31.52 -26.07 -19.61
N LEU A 94 31.23 -25.25 -20.61
CA LEU A 94 31.00 -25.68 -22.00
C LEU A 94 32.25 -26.29 -22.63
N ALA A 95 33.45 -25.73 -22.38
CA ALA A 95 34.71 -26.26 -22.90
C ALA A 95 35.05 -27.66 -22.34
N GLU A 96 34.76 -27.87 -21.05
CA GLU A 96 34.95 -29.16 -20.38
C GLU A 96 33.92 -30.21 -20.80
N THR A 97 32.67 -29.81 -21.02
CA THR A 97 31.53 -30.73 -21.21
C THR A 97 31.17 -30.99 -22.67
N LEU A 98 31.44 -30.07 -23.60
CA LEU A 98 31.07 -30.25 -25.00
C LEU A 98 32.21 -30.87 -25.82
N PRO A 99 31.95 -31.97 -26.56
CA PRO A 99 32.92 -32.51 -27.50
C PRO A 99 33.15 -31.61 -28.71
N VAL A 100 34.41 -31.51 -29.14
CA VAL A 100 34.83 -30.74 -30.33
C VAL A 100 35.05 -31.66 -31.52
N ALA A 101 34.99 -31.15 -32.75
CA ALA A 101 35.12 -31.95 -33.97
C ALA A 101 36.39 -32.83 -34.00
N SER A 102 37.50 -32.33 -33.46
CA SER A 102 38.81 -32.99 -33.34
C SER A 102 38.94 -34.01 -32.20
N ASP A 103 37.94 -34.16 -31.32
CA ASP A 103 37.99 -35.11 -30.21
C ASP A 103 37.84 -36.58 -30.71
N SER A 104 38.59 -37.51 -30.12
CA SER A 104 38.50 -38.95 -30.42
C SER A 104 37.14 -39.53 -29.97
N ARG A 105 36.73 -40.65 -30.58
CA ARG A 105 35.41 -41.30 -30.33
C ARG A 105 35.15 -41.56 -28.83
N LEU A 106 36.17 -42.05 -28.11
CA LEU A 106 36.14 -42.29 -26.66
C LEU A 106 35.96 -41.00 -25.86
N LYS A 107 36.66 -39.92 -26.25
CA LYS A 107 36.62 -38.62 -25.59
C LYS A 107 35.26 -37.93 -25.77
N LYS A 108 34.64 -38.11 -26.95
CA LYS A 108 33.27 -37.65 -27.24
C LYS A 108 32.23 -38.31 -26.34
N THR A 109 32.31 -39.62 -26.13
CA THR A 109 31.40 -40.35 -25.23
C THR A 109 31.56 -39.98 -23.76
N THR A 110 32.79 -39.75 -23.27
CA THR A 110 33.02 -39.30 -21.88
C THR A 110 32.48 -37.89 -21.62
N LYS A 111 32.70 -36.95 -22.55
CA LYS A 111 32.19 -35.58 -22.42
C LYS A 111 30.66 -35.51 -22.44
N ALA A 112 30.02 -36.30 -23.31
CA ALA A 112 28.57 -36.43 -23.36
C ALA A 112 27.94 -37.05 -22.09
N LEU A 113 28.65 -37.92 -21.37
CA LEU A 113 28.22 -38.44 -20.07
C LEU A 113 28.48 -37.44 -18.93
N TRP A 114 29.54 -36.63 -19.03
CA TRP A 114 29.88 -35.60 -18.04
C TRP A 114 28.91 -34.43 -18.07
N SER A 115 28.42 -34.03 -19.25
CA SER A 115 27.43 -32.95 -19.41
C SER A 115 26.11 -33.20 -18.68
N ILE A 116 25.69 -34.47 -18.56
CA ILE A 116 24.48 -34.89 -17.83
C ILE A 116 24.61 -34.69 -16.31
N LYS A 117 25.84 -34.69 -15.77
CA LYS A 117 26.08 -34.52 -14.32
C LYS A 117 26.22 -33.05 -13.88
N GLN A 118 26.19 -32.07 -14.79
CA GLN A 118 26.40 -30.65 -14.47
C GLN A 118 25.11 -29.82 -14.41
N ASP A 119 23.92 -30.44 -14.56
CA ASP A 119 22.62 -29.75 -14.57
C ASP A 119 22.45 -28.74 -13.42
N SER A 120 22.78 -29.13 -12.18
CA SER A 120 22.65 -28.26 -10.99
C SER A 120 23.60 -27.06 -11.00
N LYS A 121 24.80 -27.19 -11.57
CA LYS A 121 25.75 -26.07 -11.70
C LYS A 121 25.29 -25.10 -12.78
N VAL A 122 24.82 -25.60 -13.92
CA VAL A 122 24.28 -24.76 -14.99
C VAL A 122 23.05 -24.01 -14.49
N GLU A 123 22.16 -24.67 -13.76
CA GLU A 123 20.98 -24.04 -13.16
C GLU A 123 21.35 -22.94 -12.14
N SER A 124 22.37 -23.17 -11.29
CA SER A 124 22.89 -22.15 -10.37
C SER A 124 23.50 -20.94 -11.09
N ILE A 125 24.31 -21.18 -12.13
CA ILE A 125 24.91 -20.11 -12.95
C ILE A 125 23.79 -19.31 -13.62
N MET A 126 22.82 -19.98 -14.22
CA MET A 126 21.69 -19.33 -14.91
C MET A 126 20.78 -18.56 -13.96
N LYS A 127 20.51 -19.09 -12.75
CA LYS A 127 19.75 -18.37 -11.71
C LYS A 127 20.45 -17.06 -11.34
N THR A 128 21.77 -17.11 -11.14
CA THR A 128 22.59 -15.93 -10.82
C THR A 128 22.60 -14.94 -11.98
N LEU A 129 22.76 -15.43 -13.22
CA LEU A 129 22.75 -14.62 -14.44
C LEU A 129 21.41 -13.89 -14.63
N ARG A 130 20.27 -14.57 -14.43
CA ARG A 130 18.93 -13.92 -14.46
C ARG A 130 18.81 -12.80 -13.44
N GLY A 131 19.36 -12.97 -12.23
CA GLY A 131 19.37 -11.91 -11.22
C GLY A 131 20.14 -10.67 -11.67
N TYR A 132 21.27 -10.84 -12.36
CA TYR A 132 22.00 -9.73 -12.96
C TYR A 132 21.27 -9.11 -14.15
N ILE A 133 20.67 -9.93 -15.03
CA ILE A 133 19.82 -9.44 -16.14
C ILE A 133 18.70 -8.57 -15.59
N GLY A 134 17.94 -9.04 -14.60
CA GLY A 134 16.86 -8.27 -13.98
C GLY A 134 17.33 -6.94 -13.40
N THR A 135 18.52 -6.92 -12.80
CA THR A 135 19.16 -5.68 -12.31
C THR A 135 19.44 -4.72 -13.48
N LEU A 136 20.05 -5.20 -14.57
CA LEU A 136 20.34 -4.38 -15.76
C LEU A 136 19.05 -3.85 -16.41
N THR A 137 18.03 -4.70 -16.56
CA THR A 137 16.71 -4.32 -17.11
C THR A 137 16.03 -3.25 -16.25
N PHE A 138 16.12 -3.36 -14.91
CA PHE A 138 15.58 -2.34 -14.01
C PHE A 138 16.24 -0.98 -14.25
N TYR A 139 17.57 -0.92 -14.27
CA TYR A 139 18.29 0.35 -14.50
C TYR A 139 18.04 0.93 -15.89
N HIS A 140 17.88 0.07 -16.90
CA HIS A 140 17.46 0.48 -18.23
C HIS A 140 16.07 1.14 -18.22
N ALA A 141 15.11 0.53 -17.53
CA ALA A 141 13.76 1.09 -17.36
C ALA A 141 13.78 2.40 -16.56
N ALA A 142 14.57 2.46 -15.49
CA ALA A 142 14.75 3.66 -14.67
C ALA A 142 15.26 4.85 -15.49
N ALA A 143 16.22 4.62 -16.37
CA ALA A 143 16.77 5.65 -17.27
C ALA A 143 15.76 6.15 -18.31
N SER A 144 14.75 5.35 -18.64
CA SER A 144 13.65 5.71 -19.54
C SER A 144 12.40 6.23 -18.83
N SER A 145 12.38 6.22 -17.50
CA SER A 145 11.21 6.62 -16.75
C SER A 145 10.93 8.11 -16.93
N THR A 146 9.70 8.43 -17.32
CA THR A 146 9.15 9.80 -17.32
C THR A 146 8.29 10.08 -16.08
N LEU A 147 8.11 9.07 -15.22
CA LEU A 147 7.27 9.18 -14.03
C LEU A 147 7.90 10.15 -13.03
N GLN A 148 7.10 11.09 -12.54
CA GLN A 148 7.43 11.91 -11.37
C GLN A 148 6.50 11.49 -10.23
N PRO A 149 6.88 10.51 -9.38
CA PRO A 149 5.96 9.92 -8.41
C PRO A 149 5.30 10.92 -7.46
N MET A 150 5.97 12.03 -7.16
CA MET A 150 5.46 13.10 -6.31
C MET A 150 4.43 14.02 -6.99
N LYS A 151 4.41 14.07 -8.33
CA LYS A 151 3.51 14.95 -9.11
C LYS A 151 2.46 14.19 -9.90
N ASP A 152 2.64 12.88 -10.06
CA ASP A 152 1.67 12.02 -10.72
C ASP A 152 0.33 12.06 -9.96
N THR A 153 -0.73 12.46 -10.65
CA THR A 153 -2.02 12.74 -10.01
C THR A 153 -2.61 11.48 -9.38
N LYS A 154 -2.42 10.32 -10.02
CA LYS A 154 -2.97 9.05 -9.55
C LYS A 154 -2.20 8.50 -8.36
N LEU A 155 -0.86 8.56 -8.37
CA LEU A 155 -0.06 8.16 -7.19
C LEU A 155 -0.33 9.05 -5.98
N VAL A 156 -0.50 10.36 -6.19
CA VAL A 156 -0.88 11.29 -5.10
C VAL A 156 -2.23 10.91 -4.51
N GLU A 157 -3.21 10.58 -5.35
CA GLU A 157 -4.53 10.13 -4.92
C GLU A 157 -4.46 8.81 -4.14
N ILE A 158 -3.71 7.82 -4.64
CA ILE A 158 -3.50 6.53 -3.97
C ILE A 158 -2.81 6.72 -2.60
N ARG A 159 -1.76 7.54 -2.51
CA ARG A 159 -1.10 7.80 -1.21
C ARG A 159 -2.03 8.49 -0.22
N ARG A 160 -2.87 9.43 -0.70
CA ARG A 160 -3.88 10.05 0.14
C ARG A 160 -4.91 9.03 0.64
N TRP A 161 -5.30 8.09 -0.22
CA TRP A 161 -6.20 7.00 0.13
C TRP A 161 -5.61 6.04 1.18
N LEU A 162 -4.32 5.68 1.07
CA LEU A 162 -3.64 4.86 2.08
C LEU A 162 -3.69 5.49 3.48
N SER A 163 -3.75 6.83 3.56
CA SER A 163 -3.85 7.58 4.83
C SER A 163 -2.79 7.17 5.85
N SER A 164 -1.54 7.04 5.41
CA SER A 164 -0.45 6.56 6.26
C SER A 164 0.16 7.67 7.13
N PRO A 165 0.58 7.36 8.36
CA PRO A 165 1.31 8.30 9.21
C PRO A 165 2.70 8.62 8.63
N ASP A 166 3.15 9.86 8.83
CA ASP A 166 4.43 10.38 8.33
C ASP A 166 5.57 10.13 9.35
N PRO A 167 6.56 9.28 9.01
CA PRO A 167 7.70 9.00 9.88
C PRO A 167 8.79 10.07 9.83
N LEU A 168 8.72 11.04 8.89
CA LEU A 168 9.73 12.09 8.72
C LEU A 168 9.86 12.98 9.96
N ILE A 169 8.75 13.19 10.67
CA ILE A 169 8.72 14.01 11.89
C ILE A 169 9.62 13.40 12.96
N ASN A 170 9.53 12.09 13.19
CA ASN A 170 10.35 11.37 14.17
C ASN A 170 11.82 11.36 13.75
N TYR A 171 12.08 11.11 12.46
CA TYR A 171 13.44 11.15 11.92
C TYR A 171 14.09 12.53 12.11
N ARG A 172 13.41 13.62 11.77
CA ARG A 172 13.93 14.99 11.96
C ARG A 172 14.18 15.29 13.43
N LYS A 173 13.24 14.95 14.32
CA LYS A 173 13.39 15.10 15.78
C LYS A 173 14.65 14.38 16.27
N ALA A 174 14.86 13.15 15.84
CA ALA A 174 16.02 12.36 16.24
C ALA A 174 17.34 12.98 15.74
N ILE A 175 17.38 13.47 14.49
CA ILE A 175 18.55 14.14 13.91
C ILE A 175 18.85 15.47 14.61
N GLU A 176 17.85 16.26 14.97
CA GLU A 176 18.02 17.53 15.69
C GLU A 176 18.58 17.34 17.11
N LEU A 177 18.20 16.26 17.79
CA LEU A 177 18.68 15.93 19.14
C LEU A 177 20.07 15.26 19.15
N ARG A 178 20.47 14.69 18.01
CA ARG A 178 21.70 13.91 17.88
C ARG A 178 22.94 14.83 17.88
N GLN A 179 23.94 14.47 18.67
CA GLN A 179 25.26 15.13 18.59
C GLN A 179 26.05 14.64 17.38
N PRO A 180 26.92 15.49 16.79
CA PRO A 180 27.86 15.06 15.75
C PRO A 180 28.59 13.77 16.17
N ASP A 181 28.86 12.90 15.20
CA ASP A 181 29.62 11.65 15.39
C ASP A 181 28.98 10.57 16.28
N THR A 182 27.77 10.80 16.82
CA THR A 182 27.03 9.79 17.60
C THR A 182 26.68 8.57 16.75
N GLY A 183 27.09 7.38 17.19
CA GLY A 183 26.83 6.13 16.48
C GLY A 183 27.82 5.81 15.34
N LEU A 184 28.94 6.54 15.21
CA LEU A 184 29.98 6.18 14.23
C LEU A 184 30.50 4.75 14.41
N TRP A 185 30.67 4.31 15.66
CA TRP A 185 31.09 2.95 15.98
C TRP A 185 30.12 1.88 15.42
N LEU A 186 28.83 2.22 15.29
CA LEU A 186 27.82 1.34 14.72
C LEU A 186 27.99 1.27 13.20
N LEU A 187 28.21 2.43 12.54
CA LEU A 187 28.42 2.51 11.10
C LEU A 187 29.74 1.84 10.66
N GLU A 188 30.79 1.96 11.47
CA GLU A 188 32.09 1.32 11.26
C GLU A 188 32.09 -0.17 11.68
N GLY A 189 31.04 -0.61 12.38
CA GLY A 189 30.89 -1.97 12.86
C GLY A 189 30.80 -2.99 11.73
N GLU A 190 31.35 -4.18 11.96
CA GLU A 190 31.39 -5.26 10.98
C GLU A 190 29.97 -5.74 10.60
N VAL A 191 29.09 -5.90 11.60
CA VAL A 191 27.70 -6.34 11.41
C VAL A 191 26.94 -5.36 10.51
N TYR A 192 27.03 -4.05 10.78
CA TYR A 192 26.38 -3.03 9.98
C TYR A 192 26.96 -2.93 8.58
N SER A 193 28.29 -2.94 8.45
CA SER A 193 28.97 -2.91 7.15
C SER A 193 28.60 -4.11 6.28
N LYS A 194 28.48 -5.30 6.88
CA LYS A 194 27.96 -6.51 6.22
C LYS A 194 26.51 -6.34 5.82
N TRP A 195 25.63 -5.92 6.73
CA TRP A 195 24.22 -5.67 6.42
C TRP A 195 24.05 -4.68 5.27
N LYS A 196 24.77 -3.56 5.29
CA LYS A 196 24.73 -2.52 4.24
C LYS A 196 25.18 -3.02 2.87
N ARG A 197 26.11 -3.97 2.78
CA ARG A 197 26.75 -4.39 1.51
C ARG A 197 26.36 -5.78 1.00
N ASN A 198 26.08 -6.72 1.89
CA ASN A 198 25.86 -8.14 1.58
C ASN A 198 24.39 -8.44 1.29
N ALA A 199 24.08 -9.69 0.94
CA ALA A 199 22.73 -10.17 0.62
C ALA A 199 21.77 -10.12 1.83
N SER A 200 20.48 -10.37 1.57
CA SER A 200 19.36 -10.21 2.50
C SER A 200 19.67 -10.64 3.94
N SER A 201 19.46 -9.73 4.89
CA SER A 201 19.67 -9.99 6.31
C SER A 201 18.76 -9.12 7.17
N PHE A 202 18.34 -9.70 8.30
CA PHE A 202 17.73 -8.97 9.40
C PHE A 202 18.81 -8.62 10.42
N VAL A 203 18.76 -7.41 10.97
CA VAL A 203 19.62 -6.97 12.06
C VAL A 203 18.73 -6.44 13.18
N TRP A 204 19.02 -6.87 14.42
CA TRP A 204 18.27 -6.44 15.59
C TRP A 204 19.18 -5.68 16.56
N LEU A 205 18.85 -4.41 16.82
CA LEU A 205 19.50 -3.60 17.82
C LEU A 205 18.61 -3.53 19.06
N TYR A 206 19.09 -4.04 20.20
CA TYR A 206 18.35 -3.92 21.44
C TYR A 206 19.14 -3.23 22.55
N GLY A 207 18.42 -2.54 23.44
CA GLY A 207 19.04 -1.83 24.55
C GLY A 207 18.06 -1.41 25.63
N ILE A 208 18.63 -1.03 26.78
CA ILE A 208 17.87 -0.57 27.95
C ILE A 208 17.07 0.72 27.67
N PRO A 209 16.09 1.09 28.51
CA PRO A 209 15.37 2.35 28.36
C PRO A 209 16.32 3.55 28.38
N GLY A 210 16.14 4.48 27.44
CA GLY A 210 16.90 5.73 27.41
C GLY A 210 18.36 5.61 26.97
N CYS A 211 18.80 4.49 26.36
CA CYS A 211 20.16 4.32 25.83
C CYS A 211 20.40 4.94 24.44
N GLY A 212 19.39 5.58 23.83
CA GLY A 212 19.56 6.27 22.54
C GLY A 212 19.26 5.45 21.28
N LYS A 213 18.46 4.37 21.37
CA LYS A 213 18.05 3.53 20.21
C LYS A 213 17.56 4.34 19.01
N THR A 214 16.59 5.22 19.21
CA THR A 214 16.03 6.08 18.15
C THR A 214 17.06 7.02 17.53
N ILE A 215 18.02 7.52 18.32
CA ILE A 215 19.12 8.34 17.82
C ILE A 215 20.04 7.50 16.93
N LEU A 216 20.41 6.28 17.35
CA LEU A 216 21.22 5.36 16.54
C LEU A 216 20.48 4.93 15.26
N SER A 217 19.18 4.66 15.35
CA SER A 217 18.33 4.35 14.19
C SER A 217 18.29 5.51 13.19
N SER A 218 18.24 6.76 13.68
CA SER A 218 18.33 7.94 12.82
C SER A 218 19.69 8.09 12.15
N THR A 219 20.79 7.72 12.83
CA THR A 219 22.13 7.67 12.24
C THR A 219 22.21 6.66 11.10
N VAL A 220 21.66 5.46 11.31
CA VAL A 220 21.53 4.46 10.25
C VAL A 220 20.66 4.96 9.11
N THR A 221 19.50 5.54 9.42
CA THR A 221 18.55 6.06 8.43
C THR A 221 19.21 7.11 7.54
N GLN A 222 19.94 8.06 8.15
CA GLN A 222 20.65 9.09 7.39
C GLN A 222 21.74 8.50 6.49
N ASP A 223 22.57 7.59 7.01
CA ASP A 223 23.62 6.95 6.23
C ASP A 223 23.07 6.15 5.04
N ILE A 224 21.95 5.43 5.24
CA ILE A 224 21.28 4.68 4.16
C ILE A 224 20.61 5.62 3.16
N LEU A 225 19.92 6.67 3.60
CA LEU A 225 19.35 7.68 2.69
C LEU A 225 20.44 8.30 1.80
N LEU A 226 21.59 8.67 2.38
CA LEU A 226 22.74 9.20 1.62
C LEU A 226 23.34 8.15 0.67
N TYR A 227 23.44 6.90 1.12
CA TYR A 227 23.93 5.78 0.32
C TYR A 227 23.02 5.47 -0.88
N CYS A 228 21.71 5.75 -0.77
CA CYS A 228 20.70 5.49 -1.80
C CYS A 228 20.36 6.70 -2.67
N ALA A 229 20.64 7.93 -2.25
CA ALA A 229 20.15 9.19 -2.86
C ALA A 229 20.38 9.37 -4.38
N ASN A 230 21.31 8.64 -4.98
CA ASN A 230 21.66 8.76 -6.40
C ASN A 230 21.56 7.44 -7.19
N ASP A 231 20.89 6.43 -6.62
CA ASP A 231 20.77 5.11 -7.19
C ASP A 231 19.30 4.67 -7.23
N PRO A 232 18.63 4.71 -8.40
CA PRO A 232 17.21 4.34 -8.50
C PRO A 232 16.94 2.86 -8.20
N GLY A 233 17.97 2.00 -8.18
CA GLY A 233 17.84 0.58 -7.85
C GLY A 233 17.87 0.28 -6.35
N LYS A 234 18.07 1.31 -5.52
CA LYS A 234 17.98 1.19 -4.06
C LYS A 234 16.74 1.92 -3.56
N VAL A 235 15.86 1.21 -2.86
CA VAL A 235 14.69 1.80 -2.20
C VAL A 235 14.87 1.77 -0.69
N VAL A 236 14.49 2.86 -0.03
CA VAL A 236 14.57 2.99 1.43
C VAL A 236 13.19 3.31 1.96
N ALA A 237 12.72 2.57 2.95
CA ALA A 237 11.55 2.94 3.71
C ALA A 237 11.83 2.77 5.21
N TYR A 238 11.32 3.67 6.02
CA TYR A 238 11.56 3.63 7.45
C TYR A 238 10.30 3.98 8.22
N PHE A 239 10.21 3.49 9.45
CA PHE A 239 9.09 3.77 10.34
C PHE A 239 9.58 3.89 11.78
N TYR A 240 9.01 4.85 12.51
CA TYR A 240 9.28 5.04 13.92
C TYR A 240 7.97 4.78 14.66
N PHE A 241 7.91 3.70 15.42
CA PHE A 241 6.85 3.53 16.40
C PHE A 241 7.02 4.64 17.45
N ASP A 242 5.90 5.26 17.82
CA ASP A 242 5.90 6.42 18.70
C ASP A 242 4.73 6.31 19.67
N PHE A 243 5.05 6.13 20.95
CA PHE A 243 4.06 6.03 22.02
C PHE A 243 3.18 7.29 22.16
N THR A 244 3.60 8.45 21.63
CA THR A 244 2.83 9.70 21.68
C THR A 244 1.84 9.86 20.53
N ASP A 245 1.87 8.96 19.55
CA ASP A 245 1.04 9.01 18.35
C ASP A 245 0.31 7.67 18.17
N ALA A 246 -1.00 7.66 18.41
CA ALA A 246 -1.80 6.44 18.39
C ALA A 246 -1.83 5.74 17.02
N ASP A 247 -1.63 6.49 15.93
CA ASP A 247 -1.55 5.91 14.59
C ASP A 247 -0.19 5.26 14.34
N LYS A 248 0.89 5.81 14.92
CA LYS A 248 2.22 5.18 14.85
C LYS A 248 2.39 3.98 15.76
N GLN A 249 1.41 3.64 16.58
CA GLN A 249 1.42 2.41 17.39
C GLN A 249 0.80 1.21 16.68
N LYS A 250 0.17 1.42 15.52
CA LYS A 250 -0.58 0.38 14.78
C LYS A 250 0.29 -0.29 13.69
N PRO A 251 0.47 -1.62 13.72
CA PRO A 251 1.27 -2.33 12.70
C PRO A 251 0.76 -2.15 11.28
N GLU A 252 -0.57 -2.09 11.09
CA GLU A 252 -1.17 -1.90 9.78
C GLU A 252 -0.77 -0.55 9.15
N LEU A 253 -0.75 0.52 9.95
CA LEU A 253 -0.39 1.85 9.48
C LEU A 253 1.11 1.98 9.18
N MET A 254 1.96 1.21 9.87
CA MET A 254 3.36 1.03 9.48
C MET A 254 3.45 0.48 8.06
N VAL A 255 2.76 -0.62 7.73
CA VAL A 255 2.80 -1.22 6.39
C VAL A 255 2.34 -0.23 5.32
N ARG A 256 1.26 0.53 5.58
CA ARG A 256 0.79 1.59 4.68
C ARG A 256 1.83 2.68 4.47
N SER A 257 2.52 3.10 5.52
CA SER A 257 3.61 4.09 5.46
C SER A 257 4.80 3.58 4.63
N LEU A 258 5.17 2.30 4.79
CA LEU A 258 6.22 1.67 3.97
C LEU A 258 5.81 1.64 2.49
N ILE A 259 4.59 1.22 2.16
CA ILE A 259 4.07 1.22 0.79
C ILE A 259 4.07 2.64 0.20
N SER A 260 3.63 3.64 0.98
CA SER A 260 3.65 5.03 0.55
C SER A 260 5.05 5.50 0.20
N GLN A 261 6.05 5.26 1.06
CA GLN A 261 7.45 5.63 0.82
C GLN A 261 8.08 4.89 -0.37
N VAL A 262 7.79 3.60 -0.53
CA VAL A 262 8.27 2.82 -1.69
C VAL A 262 7.63 3.35 -2.97
N SER A 263 6.34 3.73 -2.94
CA SER A 263 5.65 4.33 -4.09
C SER A 263 6.22 5.69 -4.49
N GLU A 264 6.84 6.43 -3.58
CA GLU A 264 7.50 7.72 -3.88
C GLU A 264 8.81 7.54 -4.65
N GLN A 265 9.43 6.36 -4.55
CA GLN A 265 10.71 6.02 -5.17
C GLN A 265 10.56 5.11 -6.40
N CYS A 266 9.33 4.80 -6.80
CA CYS A 266 9.08 3.92 -7.94
C CYS A 266 9.42 4.58 -9.29
N ILE A 267 9.92 3.77 -10.22
CA ILE A 267 10.25 4.20 -11.58
C ILE A 267 9.08 4.05 -12.55
N LYS A 268 8.03 3.32 -12.16
CA LYS A 268 6.80 3.08 -12.93
C LYS A 268 5.64 2.91 -11.95
N MET A 269 4.41 3.10 -12.40
CA MET A 269 3.22 2.84 -11.58
C MET A 269 3.23 1.38 -11.11
N PRO A 270 3.20 1.11 -9.79
CA PRO A 270 3.16 -0.26 -9.30
C PRO A 270 1.80 -0.89 -9.60
N SER A 271 1.77 -1.85 -10.52
CA SER A 271 0.53 -2.49 -11.00
C SER A 271 -0.29 -3.12 -9.88
N ALA A 272 0.38 -3.74 -8.90
CA ALA A 272 -0.22 -4.33 -7.72
C ALA A 272 -1.00 -3.31 -6.87
N LEU A 273 -0.39 -2.14 -6.66
CA LEU A 273 -0.97 -1.05 -5.88
C LEU A 273 -2.15 -0.40 -6.63
N GLU A 274 -2.01 -0.22 -7.94
CA GLU A 274 -3.07 0.29 -8.80
C GLU A 274 -4.27 -0.67 -8.87
N ALA A 275 -4.02 -1.98 -8.96
CA ALA A 275 -5.05 -3.00 -8.96
C ALA A 275 -5.80 -3.03 -7.61
N LEU A 276 -5.06 -2.95 -6.49
CA LEU A 276 -5.66 -2.89 -5.16
C LEU A 276 -6.55 -1.65 -5.03
N TYR A 277 -6.04 -0.46 -5.38
CA TYR A 277 -6.82 0.78 -5.39
C TYR A 277 -8.10 0.67 -6.23
N SER A 278 -7.98 0.13 -7.44
CA SER A 278 -9.12 0.00 -8.36
C SER A 278 -10.15 -1.01 -7.85
N SER A 279 -9.72 -2.07 -7.19
CA SER A 279 -10.60 -3.10 -6.62
C SER A 279 -11.42 -2.62 -5.42
N LEU A 280 -10.92 -1.60 -4.69
CA LEU A 280 -11.54 -1.05 -3.49
C LEU A 280 -12.36 0.20 -3.79
N ASP A 281 -13.11 0.14 -4.89
CA ASP A 281 -14.03 1.18 -5.35
C ASP A 281 -13.33 2.56 -5.47
N LYS A 282 -12.16 2.56 -6.12
CA LYS A 282 -11.33 3.75 -6.37
C LYS A 282 -11.11 4.59 -5.11
N GLY A 283 -10.81 3.93 -3.99
CA GLY A 283 -10.45 4.58 -2.74
C GLY A 283 -11.59 4.83 -1.75
N ASN A 284 -12.81 4.37 -2.03
CA ASN A 284 -13.94 4.49 -1.09
C ASN A 284 -13.87 3.50 0.09
N ARG A 285 -12.99 2.49 0.02
CA ARG A 285 -12.78 1.49 1.08
C ARG A 285 -11.31 1.38 1.45
N GLN A 286 -11.01 1.11 2.71
CA GLN A 286 -9.65 0.89 3.19
C GLN A 286 -9.19 -0.56 2.94
N PRO A 287 -7.91 -0.80 2.59
CA PRO A 287 -7.40 -2.13 2.33
C PRO A 287 -7.14 -2.91 3.62
N SER A 288 -7.31 -4.23 3.59
CA SER A 288 -6.94 -5.12 4.68
C SER A 288 -5.41 -5.26 4.80
N LEU A 289 -4.93 -5.63 5.99
CA LEU A 289 -3.51 -5.89 6.24
C LEU A 289 -2.94 -6.96 5.30
N ASP A 290 -3.68 -8.04 5.03
CA ASP A 290 -3.22 -9.10 4.14
C ASP A 290 -2.99 -8.62 2.70
N ALA A 291 -3.89 -7.79 2.18
CA ALA A 291 -3.76 -7.20 0.86
C ALA A 291 -2.57 -6.23 0.80
N LEU A 292 -2.41 -5.40 1.85
CA LEU A 292 -1.27 -4.50 1.97
C LEU A 292 0.06 -5.26 1.98
N MET A 293 0.15 -6.36 2.71
CA MET A 293 1.37 -7.19 2.78
C MET A 293 1.73 -7.81 1.43
N ILE A 294 0.74 -8.26 0.65
CA ILE A 294 0.98 -8.78 -0.71
C ILE A 294 1.52 -7.66 -1.62
N VAL A 295 0.91 -6.47 -1.58
CA VAL A 295 1.35 -5.34 -2.38
C VAL A 295 2.75 -4.90 -1.99
N LEU A 296 3.05 -4.80 -0.69
CA LEU A 296 4.40 -4.44 -0.21
C LEU A 296 5.45 -5.44 -0.70
N GLN A 297 5.19 -6.75 -0.60
CA GLN A 297 6.08 -7.79 -1.10
C GLN A 297 6.37 -7.62 -2.59
N GLN A 298 5.32 -7.46 -3.40
CA GLN A 298 5.44 -7.30 -4.86
C GLN A 298 6.21 -6.02 -5.23
N MET A 299 5.93 -4.91 -4.55
CA MET A 299 6.64 -3.65 -4.77
C MET A 299 8.13 -3.75 -4.42
N LEU A 300 8.47 -4.37 -3.29
CA LEU A 300 9.87 -4.54 -2.88
C LEU A 300 10.63 -5.50 -3.82
N GLN A 301 9.96 -6.49 -4.40
CA GLN A 301 10.54 -7.42 -5.37
C GLN A 301 10.94 -6.74 -6.69
N GLU A 302 10.32 -5.62 -7.05
CA GLU A 302 10.70 -4.86 -8.25
C GLU A 302 12.05 -4.14 -8.12
N PHE A 303 12.52 -3.88 -6.90
CA PHE A 303 13.77 -3.16 -6.67
C PHE A 303 14.97 -4.11 -6.51
N PRO A 304 16.12 -3.78 -7.14
CA PRO A 304 17.36 -4.53 -6.94
C PRO A 304 17.84 -4.57 -5.49
N GLN A 305 17.59 -3.53 -4.68
CA GLN A 305 17.94 -3.51 -3.26
C GLN A 305 16.90 -2.73 -2.47
N SER A 306 16.43 -3.31 -1.37
CA SER A 306 15.50 -2.65 -0.46
C SER A 306 16.06 -2.60 0.97
N TYR A 307 15.84 -1.46 1.62
CA TYR A 307 16.25 -1.18 2.99
C TYR A 307 15.04 -0.74 3.80
N LEU A 308 14.70 -1.53 4.82
CA LEU A 308 13.60 -1.26 5.74
C LEU A 308 14.18 -1.03 7.14
N ILE A 309 13.83 0.09 7.75
CA ILE A 309 14.32 0.48 9.08
C ILE A 309 13.13 0.73 10.00
N LEU A 310 12.94 -0.10 11.02
CA LEU A 310 11.81 -0.02 11.94
C LEU A 310 12.32 0.26 13.36
N ASP A 311 12.07 1.46 13.86
CA ASP A 311 12.51 1.89 15.18
C ASP A 311 11.44 1.62 16.26
N ALA A 312 11.90 1.25 17.45
CA ALA A 312 11.13 1.14 18.68
C ALA A 312 9.94 0.16 18.62
N LEU A 313 10.17 -1.09 18.18
CA LEU A 313 9.11 -2.11 18.12
C LEU A 313 8.38 -2.33 19.46
N ASP A 314 9.04 -2.03 20.59
CA ASP A 314 8.43 -2.09 21.93
C ASP A 314 7.34 -1.04 22.18
N GLU A 315 7.27 0.01 21.38
CA GLU A 315 6.23 1.06 21.44
C GLU A 315 5.00 0.74 20.59
N CYS A 316 4.98 -0.41 19.89
CA CYS A 316 3.78 -0.87 19.20
C CYS A 316 2.72 -1.37 20.19
N ALA A 317 1.46 -0.96 19.99
CA ALA A 317 0.34 -1.37 20.84
C ALA A 317 -0.03 -2.86 20.61
N ASP A 318 -0.02 -3.32 19.35
CA ASP A 318 -0.28 -4.72 18.98
C ASP A 318 1.00 -5.41 18.52
N ARG A 319 1.85 -5.77 19.49
CA ARG A 319 3.12 -6.45 19.22
C ARG A 319 2.94 -7.85 18.64
N SER A 320 1.83 -8.53 18.95
CA SER A 320 1.58 -9.87 18.43
C SER A 320 1.40 -9.83 16.92
N GLU A 321 0.57 -8.90 16.42
CA GLU A 321 0.39 -8.71 14.98
C GLU A 321 1.67 -8.18 14.31
N LEU A 322 2.41 -7.28 14.97
CA LEU A 322 3.71 -6.82 14.48
C LEU A 322 4.72 -7.96 14.29
N MET A 323 4.83 -8.89 15.25
CA MET A 323 5.73 -10.03 15.11
C MET A 323 5.31 -10.93 13.96
N ARG A 324 4.01 -11.20 13.78
CA ARG A 324 3.50 -11.97 12.62
C ARG A 324 3.83 -11.32 11.29
N ILE A 325 3.79 -9.98 11.21
CA ILE A 325 4.21 -9.23 10.03
C ILE A 325 5.70 -9.47 9.76
N LEU A 326 6.57 -9.35 10.77
CA LEU A 326 8.01 -9.55 10.61
C LEU A 326 8.37 -10.99 10.22
N GLU A 327 7.72 -11.99 10.83
CA GLU A 327 7.85 -13.40 10.46
C GLU A 327 7.45 -13.64 8.99
N ARG A 328 6.34 -13.03 8.56
CA ARG A 328 5.89 -13.09 7.16
C ARG A 328 6.89 -12.43 6.22
N MET A 329 7.47 -11.28 6.60
CA MET A 329 8.50 -10.59 5.81
C MET A 329 9.77 -11.43 5.68
N ALA A 330 10.21 -12.07 6.76
CA ALA A 330 11.34 -13.00 6.74
C ALA A 330 11.06 -14.21 5.83
N GLY A 331 9.82 -14.71 5.83
CA GLY A 331 9.37 -15.79 4.96
C GLY A 331 9.29 -15.46 3.47
N TRP A 332 9.40 -14.18 3.05
CA TRP A 332 9.31 -13.79 1.64
C TRP A 332 10.50 -14.26 0.78
N GLN A 333 11.63 -14.61 1.40
CA GLN A 333 12.86 -15.05 0.70
C GLN A 333 13.32 -14.07 -0.41
N LEU A 334 13.19 -12.76 -0.17
CA LEU A 334 13.67 -11.74 -1.09
C LEU A 334 15.20 -11.57 -0.94
N ASP A 335 15.97 -12.11 -1.89
CA ASP A 335 17.45 -12.21 -1.89
C ASP A 335 18.22 -10.89 -1.58
N LYS A 336 17.57 -9.73 -1.69
CA LYS A 336 18.21 -8.40 -1.52
C LYS A 336 17.42 -7.42 -0.64
N MET A 337 16.52 -7.93 0.19
CA MET A 337 15.82 -7.16 1.22
C MET A 337 16.63 -7.12 2.52
N ARG A 338 16.86 -5.92 3.05
CA ARG A 338 17.56 -5.68 4.31
C ARG A 338 16.61 -5.04 5.29
N VAL A 339 16.48 -5.63 6.47
CA VAL A 339 15.63 -5.11 7.53
C VAL A 339 16.48 -4.85 8.75
N LEU A 340 16.37 -3.65 9.32
CA LEU A 340 16.96 -3.32 10.60
C LEU A 340 15.85 -2.89 11.55
N VAL A 341 15.83 -3.52 12.72
CA VAL A 341 14.83 -3.23 13.74
C VAL A 341 15.50 -2.81 15.05
N THR A 342 14.86 -1.89 15.78
CA THR A 342 15.29 -1.55 17.14
C THR A 342 14.20 -1.84 18.15
N SER A 343 14.57 -2.32 19.35
CA SER A 343 13.60 -2.53 20.43
C SER A 343 14.25 -2.61 21.81
N ARG A 344 13.45 -2.69 22.87
CA ARG A 344 13.86 -3.30 24.14
C ARG A 344 13.94 -4.83 24.01
N LYS A 345 14.71 -5.44 24.89
CA LYS A 345 14.76 -6.91 25.04
C LYS A 345 13.61 -7.38 25.95
N ILE A 346 12.42 -7.46 25.38
CA ILE A 346 11.20 -7.96 26.04
C ILE A 346 10.95 -9.37 25.53
N ARG A 347 10.45 -10.26 26.40
CA ARG A 347 10.33 -11.71 26.11
C ARG A 347 9.51 -12.02 24.85
N ASP A 348 8.43 -11.29 24.60
CA ASP A 348 7.59 -11.47 23.41
C ASP A 348 8.35 -11.15 22.12
N ILE A 349 9.05 -10.01 22.07
CA ILE A 349 9.89 -9.60 20.95
C ILE A 349 11.10 -10.51 20.79
N GLU A 350 11.76 -10.87 21.90
CA GLU A 350 12.94 -11.74 21.91
C GLU A 350 12.63 -13.11 21.31
N CYS A 351 11.53 -13.75 21.75
CA CYS A 351 11.16 -15.07 21.24
C CYS A 351 10.93 -15.08 19.72
N SER A 352 10.25 -14.08 19.16
CA SER A 352 10.02 -14.01 17.71
C SER A 352 11.26 -13.61 16.92
N LEU A 353 12.06 -12.64 17.40
CA LEU A 353 13.22 -12.17 16.66
C LEU A 353 14.40 -13.15 16.70
N GLU A 354 14.55 -13.98 17.74
CA GLU A 354 15.59 -15.02 17.78
C GLU A 354 15.38 -16.12 16.71
N ASP A 355 14.14 -16.32 16.25
CA ASP A 355 13.82 -17.26 15.17
C ASP A 355 14.06 -16.66 13.77
N ILE A 356 14.10 -15.33 13.66
CA ILE A 356 14.21 -14.59 12.39
C ILE A 356 15.63 -14.06 12.15
N VAL A 357 16.33 -13.68 13.22
CA VAL A 357 17.60 -12.95 13.17
C VAL A 357 18.74 -13.85 13.61
N ASP A 358 19.72 -14.03 12.72
CA ASP A 358 20.95 -14.75 13.04
C ASP A 358 21.65 -14.14 14.26
N ARG A 359 22.17 -14.98 15.17
CA ARG A 359 22.81 -14.52 16.41
C ARG A 359 23.95 -13.53 16.20
N GLU A 360 24.67 -13.63 15.09
CA GLU A 360 25.76 -12.72 14.72
C GLU A 360 25.26 -11.33 14.28
N CYS A 361 23.98 -11.22 13.92
CA CYS A 361 23.30 -9.99 13.50
C CYS A 361 22.51 -9.31 14.63
N ILE A 362 22.63 -9.82 15.86
CA ILE A 362 22.02 -9.22 17.06
C ILE A 362 23.04 -8.32 17.76
N ILE A 363 22.73 -7.03 17.88
CA ILE A 363 23.59 -6.01 18.49
C ILE A 363 22.98 -5.58 19.83
N CYS A 364 23.66 -5.91 20.91
CA CYS A 364 23.29 -5.46 22.25
C CYS A 364 23.95 -4.11 22.57
N LEU A 365 23.15 -3.09 22.84
CA LEU A 365 23.61 -1.75 23.25
C LEU A 365 24.02 -1.74 24.74
N GLN A 366 25.09 -2.44 25.09
CA GLN A 366 25.65 -2.46 26.44
C GLN A 366 26.47 -1.19 26.74
N HIS A 367 26.59 -0.86 28.04
CA HIS A 367 27.31 0.28 28.62
C HIS A 367 28.58 0.66 27.82
N GLN A 368 29.50 -0.28 27.67
CA GLN A 368 30.86 -0.06 27.16
C GLN A 368 30.94 0.61 25.78
N VAL A 369 29.93 0.41 24.92
CA VAL A 369 29.92 0.97 23.56
C VAL A 369 29.21 2.32 23.53
N VAL A 370 28.12 2.45 24.28
CA VAL A 370 27.27 3.64 24.33
C VAL A 370 27.91 4.75 25.17
N ASP A 371 28.71 4.40 26.18
CA ASP A 371 29.36 5.36 27.09
C ASP A 371 30.30 6.34 26.39
N LYS A 372 30.95 5.91 25.32
CA LYS A 372 31.83 6.81 24.57
C LYS A 372 31.03 7.95 23.94
N ASP A 373 29.84 7.65 23.43
CA ASP A 373 28.93 8.65 22.89
C ASP A 373 28.35 9.52 24.04
N ILE A 374 28.02 8.92 25.21
CA ILE A 374 27.58 9.68 26.40
C ILE A 374 28.68 10.64 26.87
N GLN A 375 29.93 10.19 26.94
CA GLN A 375 31.06 11.02 27.34
C GLN A 375 31.26 12.20 26.40
N THR A 376 31.16 11.95 25.09
CA THR A 376 31.26 12.98 24.05
C THR A 376 30.16 14.01 24.22
N TYR A 377 28.92 13.55 24.41
CA TYR A 377 27.77 14.38 24.72
C TYR A 377 27.98 15.24 25.99
N VAL A 378 28.46 14.65 27.09
CA VAL A 378 28.70 15.37 28.35
C VAL A 378 29.76 16.47 28.16
N ARG A 379 30.87 16.16 27.49
CA ARG A 379 31.94 17.14 27.23
C ARG A 379 31.46 18.30 26.38
N GLN A 380 30.73 18.00 25.30
CA GLN A 380 30.22 19.02 24.40
C GLN A 380 29.19 19.92 25.10
N ARG A 381 28.21 19.33 25.79
CA ARG A 381 27.19 20.09 26.51
C ARG A 381 27.77 20.92 27.66
N LEU A 382 28.83 20.47 28.34
CA LEU A 382 29.57 21.31 29.32
C LEU A 382 30.24 22.54 28.67
N SER A 383 30.55 22.48 27.38
CA SER A 383 31.23 23.56 26.66
C SER A 383 30.27 24.54 25.97
N GLU A 384 29.14 24.04 25.45
CA GLU A 384 28.22 24.79 24.61
C GLU A 384 27.00 25.32 25.39
N ASP A 385 26.51 24.58 26.38
CA ASP A 385 25.29 24.94 27.10
C ASP A 385 25.47 26.19 27.97
N LYS A 386 24.54 27.15 27.86
CA LYS A 386 24.62 28.44 28.56
C LYS A 386 24.64 28.28 30.09
N GLY A 387 23.90 27.32 30.63
CA GLY A 387 23.79 27.07 32.06
C GLY A 387 25.01 26.36 32.64
N LEU A 388 25.66 25.50 31.85
CA LEU A 388 26.79 24.69 32.26
C LEU A 388 28.16 25.31 31.95
N LYS A 389 28.26 26.21 30.97
CA LYS A 389 29.51 26.87 30.56
C LYS A 389 30.27 27.55 31.71
N LYS A 390 29.56 27.97 32.76
CA LYS A 390 30.16 28.53 33.99
C LYS A 390 31.09 27.55 34.71
N TRP A 391 30.85 26.24 34.59
CA TRP A 391 31.67 25.18 35.18
C TRP A 391 32.88 24.82 34.34
N GLN A 392 32.90 25.22 33.05
CA GLN A 392 33.99 24.90 32.13
C GLN A 392 35.32 25.54 32.56
N LYS A 393 35.31 26.70 33.22
CA LYS A 393 36.53 27.46 33.57
C LYS A 393 37.47 26.72 34.52
N ASP A 394 36.95 25.79 35.32
CA ASP A 394 37.70 25.06 36.34
C ASP A 394 37.90 23.60 35.89
N ALA A 395 39.16 23.20 35.68
CA ALA A 395 39.49 21.88 35.13
C ALA A 395 39.13 20.74 36.10
N GLU A 396 39.27 20.95 37.42
CA GLU A 396 38.95 19.93 38.41
C GLU A 396 37.44 19.71 38.52
N ILE A 397 36.65 20.79 38.54
CA ILE A 397 35.18 20.68 38.55
C ILE A 397 34.68 19.98 37.28
N ARG A 398 35.26 20.30 36.12
CA ARG A 398 34.90 19.65 34.86
C ARG A 398 35.18 18.15 34.91
N ARG A 399 36.36 17.76 35.40
CA ARG A 399 36.75 16.36 35.56
C ARG A 399 35.85 15.64 36.57
N GLU A 400 35.48 16.30 37.66
CA GLU A 400 34.56 15.77 38.68
C GLU A 400 33.17 15.49 38.08
N ILE A 401 32.59 16.45 37.34
CA ILE A 401 31.30 16.26 36.66
C ILE A 401 31.38 15.11 35.65
N GLU A 402 32.39 15.12 34.78
CA GLU A 402 32.56 14.09 33.75
C GLU A 402 32.70 12.70 34.38
N THR A 403 33.60 12.53 35.34
CA THR A 403 33.84 11.23 36.01
C THR A 403 32.57 10.72 36.68
N THR A 404 31.89 11.58 37.46
CA THR A 404 30.70 11.18 38.22
C THR A 404 29.54 10.81 37.29
N LEU A 405 29.33 11.56 36.21
CA LEU A 405 28.26 11.25 35.24
C LEU A 405 28.58 10.00 34.44
N MET A 406 29.84 9.76 34.07
CA MET A 406 30.23 8.53 33.38
C MET A 406 30.01 7.30 34.25
N GLU A 407 30.46 7.33 35.50
CA GLU A 407 30.25 6.22 36.46
C GLU A 407 28.77 5.97 36.78
N GLY A 408 27.96 7.03 36.83
CA GLY A 408 26.54 6.95 37.16
C GLY A 408 25.63 6.57 36.00
N SER A 409 26.00 6.91 34.76
CA SER A 409 25.11 6.80 33.60
C SER A 409 24.69 5.38 33.26
N ARG A 410 25.59 4.40 33.43
CA ARG A 410 25.31 2.96 33.19
C ARG A 410 24.60 2.71 31.84
N GLY A 411 24.90 3.53 30.82
CA GLY A 411 24.41 3.38 29.45
C GLY A 411 23.07 4.08 29.21
N MET A 412 22.54 4.76 30.23
CA MET A 412 21.30 5.54 30.18
C MET A 412 21.62 6.98 29.74
N PHE A 413 21.68 7.21 28.42
CA PHE A 413 21.78 8.55 27.84
C PHE A 413 20.77 9.54 28.44
N ARG A 414 19.53 9.09 28.60
CA ARG A 414 18.44 9.89 29.18
C ARG A 414 18.73 10.32 30.62
N TRP A 415 19.39 9.47 31.40
CA TRP A 415 19.80 9.79 32.76
C TRP A 415 20.84 10.91 32.74
N ALA A 416 21.86 10.78 31.89
CA ALA A 416 22.93 11.78 31.76
C ALA A 416 22.35 13.15 31.35
N VAL A 417 21.41 13.18 30.40
CA VAL A 417 20.70 14.40 29.99
C VAL A 417 20.03 15.07 31.20
N CYS A 418 19.20 14.34 31.94
CA CYS A 418 18.49 14.90 33.10
C CYS A 418 19.43 15.39 34.21
N GLN A 419 20.53 14.68 34.48
CA GLN A 419 21.50 15.13 35.48
C GLN A 419 22.22 16.40 35.04
N MET A 420 22.60 16.51 33.76
CA MET A 420 23.24 17.71 33.24
C MET A 420 22.33 18.94 33.36
N ASP A 421 21.04 18.80 33.09
CA ASP A 421 20.07 19.88 33.26
C ASP A 421 19.96 20.31 34.74
N ALA A 422 19.93 19.36 35.67
CA ALA A 422 19.93 19.63 37.10
C ALA A 422 21.21 20.35 37.56
N LEU A 423 22.38 19.93 37.06
CA LEU A 423 23.67 20.56 37.36
C LEU A 423 23.79 21.96 36.74
N GLY A 424 23.16 22.20 35.58
CA GLY A 424 23.06 23.50 34.94
C GLY A 424 22.35 24.54 35.81
N LYS A 425 21.36 24.13 36.62
CA LYS A 425 20.63 25.02 37.53
C LYS A 425 21.42 25.39 38.80
N CYS A 426 22.47 24.64 39.15
CA CYS A 426 23.30 24.95 40.32
C CYS A 426 23.93 26.36 40.19
N ARG A 427 23.88 27.16 41.26
CA ARG A 427 24.42 28.53 41.28
C ARG A 427 25.79 28.64 41.95
N THR A 428 26.09 27.73 42.89
CA THR A 428 27.33 27.72 43.68
C THR A 428 28.06 26.38 43.56
N ARG A 429 29.37 26.37 43.79
CA ARG A 429 30.19 25.15 43.80
C ARG A 429 29.72 24.16 44.87
N VAL A 430 29.29 24.65 46.04
CA VAL A 430 28.74 23.83 47.12
C VAL A 430 27.44 23.14 46.68
N ALA A 431 26.54 23.87 46.01
CA ALA A 431 25.31 23.28 45.48
C ALA A 431 25.60 22.22 44.40
N LEU A 432 26.58 22.48 43.53
CA LEU A 432 27.04 21.53 42.51
C LEU A 432 27.58 20.24 43.15
N GLN A 433 28.50 20.35 44.11
CA GLN A 433 29.08 19.19 44.80
C GLN A 433 28.02 18.41 45.59
N LYS A 434 27.06 19.10 46.21
CA LYS A 434 25.92 18.45 46.86
C LYS A 434 25.07 17.69 45.85
N ALA A 435 24.82 18.27 44.67
CA ALA A 435 24.06 17.63 43.60
C ALA A 435 24.78 16.40 43.02
N LEU A 436 26.11 16.47 42.81
CA LEU A 436 26.94 15.36 42.32
C LEU A 436 27.00 14.18 43.32
N LYS A 437 27.00 14.47 44.64
CA LYS A 437 26.94 13.42 45.68
C LYS A 437 25.57 12.77 45.82
N ALA A 438 24.51 13.46 45.41
CA ALA A 438 23.11 13.03 45.55
C ALA A 438 22.48 12.65 44.20
N LEU A 439 23.27 12.15 43.25
CA LEU A 439 22.74 11.73 41.96
C LEU A 439 21.88 10.46 42.11
N PRO A 440 20.70 10.42 41.48
CA PRO A 440 19.83 9.25 41.50
C PRO A 440 20.48 8.07 40.76
N THR A 441 20.26 6.85 41.24
CA THR A 441 20.88 5.64 40.67
C THR A 441 20.13 5.02 39.49
N THR A 442 18.90 5.48 39.22
CA THR A 442 18.02 4.96 38.16
C THR A 442 17.26 6.10 37.48
N LEU A 443 16.67 5.83 36.31
CA LEU A 443 15.74 6.76 35.64
C LEU A 443 14.52 7.08 36.51
N ASP A 444 13.93 6.08 37.18
CA ASP A 444 12.78 6.26 38.05
C ASP A 444 13.05 7.25 39.18
N LYS A 445 14.17 7.09 39.91
CA LYS A 445 14.59 8.05 40.95
C LYS A 445 14.90 9.43 40.37
N THR A 446 15.31 9.50 39.11
CA THR A 446 15.53 10.77 38.41
C THR A 446 14.19 11.46 38.16
N TYR A 447 13.18 10.73 37.68
CA TYR A 447 11.85 11.28 37.44
C TYR A 447 11.14 11.66 38.73
N GLU A 448 11.23 10.82 39.78
CA GLU A 448 10.73 11.15 41.12
C GLU A 448 11.29 12.50 41.60
N ARG A 449 12.61 12.65 41.54
CA ARG A 449 13.28 13.88 41.96
C ARG A 449 12.81 15.10 41.15
N ILE A 450 12.63 14.97 39.83
CA ILE A 450 12.16 16.07 38.99
C ILE A 450 10.71 16.44 39.35
N LEU A 451 9.83 15.45 39.48
CA LEU A 451 8.42 15.67 39.84
C LEU A 451 8.28 16.31 41.21
N CYS A 452 9.09 15.90 42.20
CA CYS A 452 9.11 16.51 43.53
C CYS A 452 9.75 17.91 43.58
N THR A 453 10.34 18.39 42.48
CA THR A 453 10.88 19.76 42.38
C THR A 453 9.84 20.75 41.88
N ILE A 454 8.73 20.26 41.32
CA ILE A 454 7.60 21.11 40.87
C ILE A 454 7.01 21.80 42.11
N SER A 455 6.76 23.11 42.00
CA SER A 455 6.19 23.90 43.10
C SER A 455 4.78 23.39 43.45
N ASP A 456 4.32 23.62 44.68
CA ASP A 456 2.93 23.28 45.03
C ASP A 456 1.92 24.11 44.22
N GLU A 457 2.27 25.34 43.85
CA GLU A 457 1.48 26.26 43.01
C GLU A 457 1.28 25.69 41.60
N ASP A 458 2.32 25.13 40.99
CA ASP A 458 2.28 24.56 39.64
C ASP A 458 1.79 23.09 39.63
N SER A 459 1.63 22.47 40.80
CA SER A 459 1.42 21.02 40.89
C SER A 459 0.12 20.57 40.24
N GLU A 460 -0.95 21.37 40.30
CA GLU A 460 -2.21 21.07 39.64
C GLU A 460 -2.09 21.17 38.11
N TYR A 461 -1.50 22.25 37.60
CA TYR A 461 -1.23 22.42 36.17
C TYR A 461 -0.36 21.27 35.65
N ALA A 462 0.62 20.85 36.47
CA ALA A 462 1.50 19.77 36.12
C ALA A 462 0.75 18.43 35.97
N ILE A 463 -0.20 18.13 36.86
CA ILE A 463 -1.02 16.92 36.75
C ILE A 463 -1.86 16.96 35.47
N ARG A 464 -2.55 18.08 35.20
CA ARG A 464 -3.42 18.25 34.02
C ARG A 464 -2.63 18.04 32.72
N ILE A 465 -1.51 18.75 32.58
CA ILE A 465 -0.69 18.68 31.36
C ILE A 465 -0.10 17.28 31.19
N LEU A 466 0.44 16.65 32.23
CA LEU A 466 1.02 15.30 32.10
C LEU A 466 -0.03 14.26 31.70
N GLN A 467 -1.27 14.37 32.20
CA GLN A 467 -2.34 13.45 31.82
C GLN A 467 -2.64 13.55 30.32
N TRP A 468 -2.74 14.78 29.79
CA TRP A 468 -2.96 15.02 28.37
C TRP A 468 -1.74 14.61 27.52
N LEU A 469 -0.52 14.95 27.92
CA LEU A 469 0.69 14.58 27.17
C LEU A 469 0.93 13.06 27.14
N ALA A 470 0.51 12.34 28.18
CA ALA A 470 0.67 10.89 28.25
C ALA A 470 -0.36 10.14 27.38
N TYR A 471 -1.60 10.62 27.32
CA TYR A 471 -2.72 9.82 26.76
C TYR A 471 -3.43 10.46 25.58
N SER A 472 -3.02 11.64 25.11
CA SER A 472 -3.61 12.24 23.91
C SER A 472 -3.41 11.35 22.68
N SER A 473 -4.39 11.36 21.78
CA SER A 473 -4.40 10.54 20.56
C SER A 473 -3.31 10.94 19.56
N ARG A 474 -2.83 12.19 19.67
CA ARG A 474 -1.68 12.74 18.93
C ARG A 474 -0.92 13.74 19.81
N PRO A 475 0.33 14.08 19.47
CA PRO A 475 1.03 15.20 20.09
C PRO A 475 0.24 16.51 20.01
N LEU A 476 0.21 17.26 21.13
CA LEU A 476 -0.49 18.54 21.23
C LEU A 476 0.44 19.69 20.86
N SER A 477 -0.10 20.76 20.28
CA SER A 477 0.66 22.00 20.06
C SER A 477 0.93 22.72 21.38
N VAL A 478 1.94 23.59 21.43
CA VAL A 478 2.23 24.40 22.64
C VAL A 478 1.01 25.24 23.02
N GLU A 479 0.30 25.78 22.02
CA GLU A 479 -0.92 26.56 22.25
C GLU A 479 -2.12 25.71 22.68
N GLU A 480 -2.22 24.46 22.22
CA GLU A 480 -3.22 23.51 22.73
C GLU A 480 -2.95 23.18 24.20
N VAL A 481 -1.68 22.98 24.58
CA VAL A 481 -1.31 22.71 25.97
C VAL A 481 -1.57 23.90 26.89
N ALA A 482 -1.38 25.14 26.41
CA ALA A 482 -1.75 26.34 27.14
C ALA A 482 -3.25 26.38 27.50
N GLU A 483 -4.12 25.93 26.59
CA GLU A 483 -5.56 25.82 26.87
C GLU A 483 -5.92 24.62 27.76
N VAL A 484 -5.13 23.54 27.73
CA VAL A 484 -5.33 22.38 28.63
C VAL A 484 -5.17 22.78 30.11
N VAL A 485 -4.30 23.75 30.41
CA VAL A 485 -4.13 24.28 31.77
C VAL A 485 -5.43 24.83 32.34
N ALA A 486 -6.18 25.54 31.49
CA ALA A 486 -7.47 26.14 31.78
C ALA A 486 -8.62 25.12 31.92
N ILE A 487 -8.38 23.82 31.76
CA ILE A 487 -9.39 22.78 31.89
C ILE A 487 -9.38 22.18 33.30
N ASN A 488 -10.40 22.51 34.08
CA ASN A 488 -10.69 21.89 35.37
C ASN A 488 -12.01 21.12 35.31
N VAL A 489 -11.91 19.80 35.15
CA VAL A 489 -13.09 18.90 35.00
C VAL A 489 -13.96 18.81 36.25
N GLU A 490 -13.49 19.31 37.39
CA GLU A 490 -14.26 19.32 38.63
C GLU A 490 -15.28 20.45 38.70
N ARG A 491 -15.10 21.51 37.91
CA ARG A 491 -16.02 22.65 37.81
C ARG A 491 -17.27 22.32 36.99
N GLU A 492 -18.30 23.15 37.13
CA GLU A 492 -19.50 23.09 36.28
C GLU A 492 -19.18 23.51 34.84
N THR A 493 -18.49 24.64 34.68
CA THR A 493 -17.86 25.06 33.43
C THR A 493 -16.41 24.60 33.44
N ALA A 494 -16.09 23.56 32.66
CA ALA A 494 -14.78 22.91 32.74
C ALA A 494 -13.64 23.79 32.20
N TYR A 495 -13.90 24.69 31.27
CA TYR A 495 -12.90 25.56 30.65
C TYR A 495 -13.10 27.01 31.08
N ASP A 496 -12.02 27.65 31.52
CA ASP A 496 -11.99 29.07 31.86
C ASP A 496 -10.90 29.79 31.06
N ARG A 497 -11.31 30.72 30.19
CA ARG A 497 -10.38 31.43 29.31
C ARG A 497 -9.39 32.29 30.09
N ASP A 498 -9.76 32.76 31.28
CA ASP A 498 -8.90 33.63 32.10
C ASP A 498 -7.79 32.82 32.82
N GLU A 499 -7.82 31.49 32.75
CA GLU A 499 -6.76 30.58 33.27
C GLU A 499 -5.83 30.04 32.17
N VAL A 500 -5.98 30.49 30.92
CA VAL A 500 -5.08 30.10 29.82
C VAL A 500 -3.70 30.72 30.04
N LEU A 501 -2.63 29.95 29.81
CA LEU A 501 -1.27 30.48 29.90
C LEU A 501 -1.06 31.61 28.87
N GLU A 502 -0.67 32.79 29.36
CA GLU A 502 -0.38 33.96 28.52
C GLU A 502 0.84 33.73 27.61
N ASP A 503 1.91 33.11 28.14
CA ASP A 503 3.00 32.55 27.33
C ASP A 503 2.87 31.01 27.29
N PRO A 504 2.50 30.43 26.14
CA PRO A 504 2.43 28.98 25.99
C PRO A 504 3.75 28.25 26.32
N MET A 505 4.90 28.93 26.25
CA MET A 505 6.21 28.33 26.53
C MET A 505 6.48 28.13 28.03
N ASP A 506 5.70 28.75 28.92
CA ASP A 506 5.82 28.57 30.37
C ASP A 506 5.64 27.10 30.80
N VAL A 507 5.01 26.27 29.96
CA VAL A 507 4.94 24.81 30.16
C VAL A 507 6.32 24.16 30.34
N LEU A 508 7.35 24.67 29.67
CA LEU A 508 8.72 24.13 29.79
C LEU A 508 9.36 24.49 31.13
N ASP A 509 8.97 25.62 31.72
CA ASP A 509 9.49 26.06 33.01
C ASP A 509 8.88 25.23 34.15
N ILE A 510 7.60 24.86 34.02
CA ILE A 510 6.90 23.91 34.92
C ILE A 510 7.56 22.52 34.85
N PHE A 511 7.82 22.02 33.65
CA PHE A 511 8.35 20.67 33.44
C PHE A 511 9.80 20.67 32.98
N MET A 512 10.72 20.55 33.94
CA MET A 512 12.18 20.57 33.70
C MET A 512 12.66 19.78 32.46
N SER A 513 13.10 18.54 32.62
CA SER A 513 13.60 17.72 31.52
C SER A 513 12.58 16.68 31.08
N LEU A 514 11.37 16.66 31.67
CA LEU A 514 10.36 15.63 31.44
C LEU A 514 9.59 15.80 30.12
N VAL A 515 9.59 17.02 29.59
CA VAL A 515 8.86 17.41 28.38
C VAL A 515 9.84 17.98 27.36
N SER A 516 9.52 17.84 26.08
CA SER A 516 10.29 18.40 24.96
C SER A 516 9.36 19.08 23.97
N VAL A 517 9.79 20.25 23.46
CA VAL A 517 9.11 20.95 22.36
C VAL A 517 9.79 20.57 21.05
N VAL A 518 8.99 20.08 20.11
CA VAL A 518 9.40 19.68 18.77
C VAL A 518 8.87 20.70 17.78
N LYS A 519 9.76 21.25 16.95
CA LYS A 519 9.35 22.16 15.86
C LYS A 519 9.10 21.35 14.60
N THR A 520 7.90 21.45 14.06
CA THR A 520 7.51 20.76 12.83
C THR A 520 7.31 21.78 11.72
N GLU A 521 8.21 21.75 10.74
CA GLU A 521 8.01 22.42 9.45
C GLU A 521 7.28 21.45 8.52
N VAL A 522 6.01 21.71 8.26
CA VAL A 522 5.19 20.90 7.34
C VAL A 522 5.60 21.23 5.91
N PRO A 523 6.19 20.28 5.13
CA PRO A 523 6.39 20.47 3.71
C PRO A 523 5.02 20.45 3.02
N PHE A 524 4.77 21.42 2.14
CA PHE A 524 3.51 21.59 1.41
C PHE A 524 3.03 20.29 0.75
N SER A 525 1.92 19.71 1.24
CA SER A 525 1.15 18.73 0.47
C SER A 525 -0.37 18.81 0.61
N SER A 526 -0.94 19.72 1.43
CA SER A 526 -2.38 19.66 1.73
C SER A 526 -3.21 20.94 1.63
N GLN A 527 -2.68 22.12 1.28
CA GLN A 527 -3.54 23.32 1.14
C GLN A 527 -3.20 24.21 -0.06
N ARG A 528 -4.26 24.63 -0.76
CA ARG A 528 -4.26 25.30 -2.08
C ARG A 528 -3.98 26.80 -2.04
N ASN A 529 -3.39 27.34 -0.97
CA ASN A 529 -3.12 28.78 -0.86
C ASN A 529 -1.62 29.06 -0.75
N ARG A 530 -1.14 29.90 -1.68
CA ARG A 530 0.23 30.40 -1.71
C ARG A 530 0.43 31.42 -0.59
N HIS A 531 1.63 31.36 -0.01
CA HIS A 531 2.27 32.29 0.93
C HIS A 531 2.13 31.97 2.43
N LEU A 532 3.31 31.71 3.04
CA LEU A 532 3.67 31.43 4.45
C LEU A 532 3.80 29.95 4.83
N SER A 533 5.03 29.50 5.10
CA SER A 533 5.30 28.25 5.83
C SER A 533 4.86 28.44 7.29
N THR A 534 3.89 27.66 7.75
CA THR A 534 3.50 27.64 9.16
C THR A 534 4.32 26.59 9.88
N THR A 535 5.26 27.03 10.71
CA THR A 535 5.99 26.17 11.65
C THR A 535 5.10 25.92 12.86
N PHE A 536 4.79 24.65 13.17
CA PHE A 536 4.02 24.29 14.36
C PHE A 536 4.96 23.77 15.44
N GLN A 537 4.72 24.13 16.69
CA GLN A 537 5.49 23.61 17.83
C GLN A 537 4.61 22.64 18.61
N THR A 538 5.07 21.42 18.83
CA THR A 538 4.35 20.39 19.59
C THR A 538 5.08 20.03 20.86
N VAL A 539 4.33 19.74 21.90
CA VAL A 539 4.82 19.35 23.22
C VAL A 539 4.64 17.85 23.37
N THR A 540 5.70 17.16 23.75
CA THR A 540 5.69 15.70 23.98
C THR A 540 6.43 15.36 25.25
N LEU A 541 6.07 14.24 25.89
CA LEU A 541 6.94 13.64 26.90
C LEU A 541 8.30 13.38 26.27
N ALA A 542 9.36 13.79 26.95
CA ALA A 542 10.69 13.80 26.35
C ALA A 542 11.30 12.38 26.19
N HIS A 543 10.68 11.35 26.77
CA HIS A 543 11.00 9.95 26.50
C HIS A 543 9.88 9.01 27.00
N TYR A 544 9.66 7.86 26.34
CA TYR A 544 8.62 6.87 26.70
C TYR A 544 8.70 6.41 28.17
N SER A 545 9.92 6.26 28.70
CA SER A 545 10.13 5.86 30.11
C SER A 545 9.56 6.85 31.14
N VAL A 546 9.26 8.09 30.75
CA VAL A 546 8.55 9.04 31.63
C VAL A 546 7.12 8.58 31.85
N GLN A 547 6.39 8.25 30.76
CA GLN A 547 5.04 7.72 30.86
C GLN A 547 5.02 6.38 31.61
N GLU A 548 5.98 5.50 31.31
CA GLU A 548 6.13 4.22 31.99
C GLU A 548 6.25 4.40 33.51
N TYR A 549 7.02 5.40 33.97
CA TYR A 549 7.14 5.71 35.39
C TYR A 549 5.83 6.26 35.98
N LEU A 550 5.18 7.22 35.30
CA LEU A 550 3.92 7.83 35.74
C LEU A 550 2.79 6.80 35.93
N VAL A 551 2.79 5.73 35.12
CA VAL A 551 1.76 4.68 35.14
C VAL A 551 2.16 3.49 36.03
N SER A 552 3.43 3.39 36.41
CA SER A 552 3.93 2.27 37.20
C SER A 552 3.40 2.27 38.64
N ALA A 553 3.30 1.09 39.26
CA ALA A 553 3.03 0.99 40.70
C ALA A 553 4.14 1.63 41.56
N ARG A 554 5.35 1.80 41.00
CA ARG A 554 6.54 2.28 41.71
C ARG A 554 6.42 3.75 42.11
N ILE A 555 5.72 4.58 41.32
CA ILE A 555 5.48 5.98 41.69
C ILE A 555 4.60 6.12 42.93
N CYS A 556 3.70 5.14 43.18
CA CYS A 556 2.79 5.14 44.31
C CYS A 556 3.51 4.92 45.65
N GLU A 557 4.69 4.30 45.63
CA GLU A 557 5.52 4.05 46.81
C GLU A 557 6.45 5.23 47.14
N GLY A 558 6.56 6.20 46.23
CA GLY A 558 7.47 7.34 46.32
C GLY A 558 6.80 8.66 46.70
N HIS A 559 7.62 9.71 46.81
CA HIS A 559 7.17 11.08 47.13
C HIS A 559 6.42 11.75 45.97
N ALA A 560 6.51 11.17 44.77
CA ALA A 560 5.83 11.63 43.56
C ALA A 560 4.44 10.97 43.35
N ALA A 561 3.90 10.25 44.35
CA ALA A 561 2.66 9.48 44.23
C ALA A 561 1.46 10.29 43.72
N ARG A 562 1.40 11.61 43.98
CA ARG A 562 0.34 12.50 43.46
C ARG A 562 0.29 12.60 41.93
N TYR A 563 1.38 12.30 41.24
CA TYR A 563 1.48 12.30 39.78
C TYR A 563 1.20 10.92 39.18
N SER A 564 0.81 9.93 39.99
CA SER A 564 0.45 8.60 39.51
C SER A 564 -0.74 8.66 38.55
N MET A 565 -0.65 7.89 37.46
CA MET A 565 -1.63 7.87 36.39
C MET A 565 -2.20 6.48 36.21
N ARG A 566 -3.52 6.41 36.06
CA ARG A 566 -4.21 5.20 35.61
C ARG A 566 -4.75 5.46 34.20
N PRO A 567 -4.47 4.60 33.20
CA PRO A 567 -4.87 4.84 31.82
C PRO A 567 -6.35 5.22 31.66
N ALA A 568 -7.26 4.43 32.26
CA ALA A 568 -8.69 4.69 32.19
C ALA A 568 -9.10 6.04 32.83
N ALA A 569 -8.49 6.40 33.96
CA ALA A 569 -8.76 7.67 34.63
C ALA A 569 -8.25 8.87 33.81
N CYS A 570 -7.11 8.73 33.14
CA CYS A 570 -6.58 9.76 32.24
C CYS A 570 -7.46 9.91 31.00
N HIS A 571 -7.90 8.81 30.38
CA HIS A 571 -8.86 8.87 29.28
C HIS A 571 -10.18 9.51 29.73
N SER A 572 -10.69 9.16 30.91
CA SER A 572 -11.87 9.82 31.47
C SER A 572 -11.67 11.32 31.68
N TYR A 573 -10.53 11.73 32.25
CA TYR A 573 -10.18 13.13 32.46
C TYR A 573 -10.15 13.91 31.13
N ILE A 574 -9.45 13.38 30.12
CA ILE A 574 -9.36 14.01 28.80
C ILE A 574 -10.74 14.09 28.15
N ALA A 575 -11.56 13.03 28.24
CA ALA A 575 -12.91 13.02 27.71
C ALA A 575 -13.79 14.10 28.35
N LYS A 576 -13.82 14.18 29.69
CA LYS A 576 -14.55 15.23 30.43
C LYS A 576 -14.05 16.62 30.05
N GLY A 577 -12.73 16.79 29.93
CA GLY A 577 -12.10 18.04 29.52
C GLY A 577 -12.49 18.46 28.11
N SER A 578 -12.40 17.55 27.13
CA SER A 578 -12.80 17.79 25.75
C SER A 578 -14.30 18.09 25.63
N ILE A 579 -15.15 17.32 26.29
CA ILE A 579 -16.61 17.57 26.30
C ILE A 579 -16.91 18.91 26.95
N GLY A 580 -16.34 19.20 28.12
CA GLY A 580 -16.51 20.46 28.82
C GLY A 580 -16.00 21.67 28.02
N TYR A 581 -14.90 21.50 27.30
CA TYR A 581 -14.39 22.52 26.37
C TYR A 581 -15.35 22.74 25.20
N LEU A 582 -15.94 21.70 24.61
CA LEU A 582 -16.87 21.84 23.48
C LEU A 582 -18.24 22.36 23.91
N LEU A 583 -18.68 22.09 25.14
CA LEU A 583 -19.94 22.58 25.69
C LEU A 583 -20.02 24.11 25.78
N GLN A 584 -18.88 24.81 25.78
CA GLN A 584 -18.86 26.28 25.76
C GLN A 584 -19.40 26.87 24.44
N PHE A 585 -19.48 26.06 23.37
CA PHE A 585 -19.88 26.54 22.05
C PHE A 585 -21.40 26.64 21.90
N GLU A 586 -21.92 27.80 22.29
CA GLU A 586 -23.33 28.18 22.16
C GLU A 586 -23.83 28.14 20.71
N LYS A 587 -25.16 28.02 20.57
CA LYS A 587 -25.87 28.08 19.30
C LYS A 587 -25.60 29.41 18.58
N GLY A 588 -25.00 29.34 17.38
CA GLY A 588 -24.70 30.51 16.55
C GLY A 588 -23.29 31.07 16.69
N LEU A 589 -22.41 30.46 17.51
CA LEU A 589 -21.00 30.87 17.60
C LEU A 589 -20.30 30.80 16.24
N PHE A 590 -20.51 29.72 15.48
CA PHE A 590 -19.87 29.51 14.17
C PHE A 590 -20.34 30.48 13.09
N ASP A 591 -21.50 31.12 13.27
CA ASP A 591 -22.00 32.14 12.34
C ASP A 591 -21.13 33.41 12.38
N ARG A 592 -20.29 33.57 13.42
CA ARG A 592 -19.35 34.69 13.59
C ARG A 592 -18.00 34.45 12.92
N PHE A 593 -17.72 33.25 12.42
CA PHE A 593 -16.44 32.88 11.82
C PHE A 593 -16.57 32.69 10.31
N GLU A 594 -15.74 33.40 9.55
CA GLU A 594 -15.72 33.30 8.08
C GLU A 594 -15.14 31.96 7.57
N SER A 595 -14.28 31.29 8.36
CA SER A 595 -13.63 30.03 7.97
C SER A 595 -13.19 29.19 9.17
N ALA A 596 -12.89 27.91 8.94
CA ALA A 596 -12.29 27.04 9.97
C ALA A 596 -10.92 27.54 10.47
N GLY A 597 -10.19 28.29 9.63
CA GLY A 597 -8.90 28.87 9.98
C GLY A 597 -9.01 29.97 11.04
N SER A 598 -10.03 30.82 10.98
CA SER A 598 -10.23 31.88 11.97
C SER A 598 -10.70 31.33 13.32
N LEU A 599 -11.49 30.26 13.32
CA LEU A 599 -11.83 29.54 14.56
C LEU A 599 -10.58 28.94 15.21
N LYS A 600 -9.73 28.25 14.43
CA LYS A 600 -8.51 27.61 14.92
C LYS A 600 -7.49 28.61 15.50
N GLN A 601 -7.59 29.89 15.17
CA GLN A 601 -6.73 30.92 15.78
C GLN A 601 -7.18 31.30 17.19
N VAL A 602 -8.50 31.23 17.46
CA VAL A 602 -9.12 31.66 18.72
C VAL A 602 -9.30 30.50 19.70
N TYR A 603 -9.66 29.32 19.20
CA TYR A 603 -9.88 28.11 20.00
C TYR A 603 -8.93 27.02 19.50
N ARG A 604 -7.80 26.87 20.19
CA ARG A 604 -6.69 26.01 19.75
C ARG A 604 -7.02 24.54 19.94
N LEU A 605 -7.66 24.17 21.04
CA LEU A 605 -7.98 22.80 21.41
C LEU A 605 -9.30 22.27 20.79
N ALA A 606 -10.08 23.13 20.13
CA ALA A 606 -11.40 22.76 19.58
C ALA A 606 -11.35 21.57 18.62
N GLN A 607 -10.39 21.56 17.69
CA GLN A 607 -10.27 20.51 16.69
C GLN A 607 -9.91 19.17 17.34
N TYR A 608 -8.89 19.16 18.22
CA TYR A 608 -8.48 17.98 18.96
C TYR A 608 -9.66 17.40 19.76
N SER A 609 -10.35 18.25 20.50
CA SER A 609 -11.48 17.84 21.34
C SER A 609 -12.60 17.26 20.49
N ALA A 610 -12.95 17.88 19.37
CA ALA A 610 -14.00 17.40 18.46
C ALA A 610 -13.66 16.06 17.81
N GLU A 611 -12.39 15.83 17.45
CA GLU A 611 -11.92 14.61 16.81
C GLU A 611 -11.81 13.42 17.78
N HIS A 612 -11.38 13.66 19.03
CA HIS A 612 -10.88 12.59 19.89
C HIS A 612 -11.72 12.32 21.14
N TRP A 613 -12.70 13.14 21.51
CA TRP A 613 -13.46 12.90 22.74
C TRP A 613 -14.15 11.52 22.79
N LEU A 614 -14.61 11.00 21.65
CA LEU A 614 -15.24 9.66 21.56
C LEU A 614 -14.26 8.54 21.95
N ILE A 615 -13.02 8.57 21.47
CA ILE A 615 -12.04 7.52 21.77
C ILE A 615 -11.58 7.59 23.23
N HIS A 616 -11.46 8.80 23.79
CA HIS A 616 -11.19 8.95 25.22
C HIS A 616 -12.37 8.48 26.07
N THR A 617 -13.60 8.76 25.65
CA THR A 617 -14.80 8.30 26.38
C THR A 617 -14.88 6.77 26.38
N ARG A 618 -14.69 6.13 25.22
CA ARG A 618 -14.64 4.66 25.09
C ARG A 618 -13.63 4.02 26.06
N ASN A 619 -12.47 4.64 26.24
CA ASN A 619 -11.39 4.10 27.07
C ASN A 619 -11.50 4.50 28.56
N GLY A 620 -12.48 5.32 28.93
CA GLY A 620 -12.58 5.90 30.27
C GLY A 620 -13.97 5.90 30.93
N GLU A 621 -15.05 5.59 30.20
CA GLU A 621 -16.41 5.62 30.75
C GLU A 621 -16.71 4.51 31.75
N GLU A 622 -15.98 3.39 31.69
CA GLU A 622 -16.24 2.24 32.55
C GLU A 622 -16.09 2.61 34.04
N GLY A 623 -17.22 2.69 34.74
CA GLY A 623 -17.29 3.06 36.16
C GLY A 623 -17.28 4.57 36.44
N ASP A 624 -17.40 5.43 35.42
CA ASP A 624 -17.39 6.89 35.55
C ASP A 624 -18.73 7.53 35.15
N ASN A 625 -19.71 7.49 36.07
CA ASN A 625 -21.06 8.03 35.85
C ASN A 625 -21.06 9.52 35.47
N ARG A 626 -20.08 10.31 35.94
CA ARG A 626 -20.00 11.74 35.60
C ARG A 626 -19.63 11.94 34.13
N LEU A 627 -18.72 11.11 33.61
CA LEU A 627 -18.38 11.14 32.19
C LEU A 627 -19.57 10.73 31.33
N SER A 628 -20.26 9.64 31.66
CA SER A 628 -21.47 9.21 30.94
C SER A 628 -22.54 10.29 30.93
N TYR A 629 -22.76 10.97 32.08
CA TYR A 629 -23.68 12.10 32.18
C TYR A 629 -23.27 13.28 31.29
N LEU A 630 -22.00 13.69 31.33
CA LEU A 630 -21.49 14.80 30.51
C LEU A 630 -21.59 14.49 29.01
N ALA A 631 -21.22 13.27 28.60
CA ALA A 631 -21.34 12.83 27.22
C ALA A 631 -22.81 12.81 26.75
N THR A 632 -23.72 12.34 27.61
CA THR A 632 -25.17 12.35 27.35
C THR A 632 -25.70 13.78 27.19
N LYS A 633 -25.34 14.68 28.11
CA LYS A 633 -25.67 16.12 28.02
C LYS A 633 -25.16 16.74 26.72
N PHE A 634 -23.90 16.47 26.37
CA PHE A 634 -23.27 16.99 25.15
C PHE A 634 -23.94 16.51 23.87
N LEU A 635 -24.40 15.26 23.87
CA LEU A 635 -25.13 14.65 22.78
C LEU A 635 -26.60 15.09 22.71
N SER A 636 -27.12 15.80 23.71
CA SER A 636 -28.51 16.29 23.69
C SER A 636 -28.72 17.33 22.57
N THR A 637 -29.82 17.19 21.83
CA THR A 637 -30.13 18.04 20.66
C THR A 637 -30.66 19.42 21.04
N GLY A 638 -30.99 19.65 22.31
CA GLY A 638 -31.59 20.89 22.83
C GLY A 638 -30.62 22.07 22.97
N GLU A 639 -29.35 21.81 23.31
CA GLU A 639 -28.37 22.85 23.66
C GLU A 639 -27.50 23.31 22.47
N GLY A 640 -27.63 22.69 21.29
CA GLY A 640 -26.86 23.04 20.08
C GLY A 640 -25.41 22.53 20.06
N ALA A 641 -24.87 22.06 21.18
CA ALA A 641 -23.51 21.50 21.29
C ALA A 641 -23.27 20.29 20.35
N TYR A 642 -24.25 19.39 20.23
CA TYR A 642 -24.23 18.28 19.28
C TYR A 642 -24.05 18.74 17.83
N LEU A 643 -24.78 19.80 17.42
CA LEU A 643 -24.64 20.37 16.07
C LEU A 643 -23.29 21.10 15.90
N SER A 644 -22.87 21.84 16.92
CA SER A 644 -21.57 22.51 16.99
C SER A 644 -20.43 21.52 16.75
N TRP A 645 -20.49 20.35 17.39
CA TRP A 645 -19.54 19.26 17.18
C TRP A 645 -19.54 18.75 15.74
N LEU A 646 -20.70 18.40 15.18
CA LEU A 646 -20.80 17.88 13.81
C LEU A 646 -20.45 18.90 12.71
N ARG A 647 -20.46 20.19 13.05
CA ARG A 647 -19.96 21.28 12.20
C ARG A 647 -18.44 21.38 12.22
N LEU A 648 -17.81 21.04 13.36
CA LEU A 648 -16.35 20.98 13.52
C LEU A 648 -15.76 19.70 12.93
N TYR A 649 -16.38 18.56 13.22
CA TYR A 649 -15.89 17.25 12.85
C TYR A 649 -17.04 16.26 12.69
N ASP A 650 -17.11 15.58 11.54
CA ASP A 650 -18.05 14.49 11.31
C ASP A 650 -17.30 13.15 11.36
N PRO A 651 -17.53 12.30 12.38
CA PRO A 651 -16.90 10.98 12.47
C PRO A 651 -17.14 10.07 11.26
N GLU A 652 -18.20 10.30 10.47
CA GLU A 652 -18.46 9.51 9.25
C GLU A 652 -17.61 9.95 8.04
N LYS A 653 -17.09 11.19 8.08
CA LYS A 653 -16.34 11.84 6.99
C LYS A 653 -15.12 12.57 7.55
N SER A 654 -14.27 11.83 8.25
CA SER A 654 -13.10 12.37 8.96
C SER A 654 -12.07 13.09 8.05
N TRP A 655 -12.16 12.91 6.73
CA TRP A 655 -11.33 13.57 5.73
C TRP A 655 -11.93 14.86 5.15
N ASP A 656 -13.17 15.21 5.49
CA ASP A 656 -13.82 16.43 5.05
C ASP A 656 -13.42 17.61 5.96
N THR A 657 -13.43 18.82 5.39
CA THR A 657 -13.19 20.05 6.16
C THR A 657 -14.41 20.42 7.01
N PRO A 658 -14.25 21.18 8.11
CA PRO A 658 -15.37 21.64 8.94
C PRO A 658 -16.49 22.27 8.11
N ASN A 659 -17.73 21.81 8.34
CA ASN A 659 -18.91 22.23 7.59
C ASN A 659 -19.86 23.05 8.47
N PHE A 660 -19.59 24.35 8.58
CA PHE A 660 -20.38 25.27 9.40
C PHE A 660 -21.81 25.50 8.89
N ARG A 661 -22.13 25.08 7.66
CA ARG A 661 -23.47 25.20 7.06
C ARG A 661 -24.39 24.01 7.35
N ARG A 662 -23.91 22.98 8.05
CA ARG A 662 -24.71 21.80 8.40
C ARG A 662 -25.90 22.20 9.29
N GLY A 663 -27.08 21.67 8.97
CA GLY A 663 -28.31 21.83 9.75
C GLY A 663 -28.61 20.59 10.60
N LEU A 664 -29.35 20.77 11.70
CA LEU A 664 -29.69 19.69 12.63
C LEU A 664 -30.48 18.56 11.96
N ASP A 665 -31.39 18.88 11.03
CA ASP A 665 -32.24 17.90 10.33
C ASP A 665 -31.44 16.91 9.46
N SER A 666 -30.21 17.27 9.10
CA SER A 666 -29.28 16.40 8.35
C SER A 666 -28.43 15.50 9.25
N CYS A 667 -28.51 15.67 10.57
CA CYS A 667 -27.72 14.94 11.54
C CYS A 667 -28.48 13.69 12.01
N PRO A 668 -27.84 12.52 12.07
CA PRO A 668 -28.41 11.33 12.70
C PRO A 668 -28.84 11.58 14.16
N ASN A 669 -29.64 10.67 14.71
CA ASN A 669 -29.94 10.68 16.15
C ASN A 669 -28.63 10.52 16.97
N PRO A 670 -28.44 11.19 18.12
CA PRO A 670 -27.22 11.06 18.91
C PRO A 670 -26.81 9.64 19.30
N LEU A 671 -27.79 8.74 19.51
CA LEU A 671 -27.54 7.31 19.78
C LEU A 671 -26.76 6.64 18.64
N TYR A 672 -26.90 7.11 17.40
CA TYR A 672 -26.13 6.65 16.26
C TYR A 672 -24.62 6.87 16.45
N TYR A 673 -24.22 8.07 16.85
CA TYR A 673 -22.80 8.40 17.04
C TYR A 673 -22.24 7.80 18.33
N ALA A 674 -23.04 7.70 19.39
CA ALA A 674 -22.67 6.94 20.58
C ALA A 674 -22.36 5.47 20.21
N SER A 675 -23.19 4.91 19.32
CA SER A 675 -23.03 3.55 18.82
C SER A 675 -21.83 3.39 17.89
N LEU A 676 -21.55 4.39 17.04
CA LEU A 676 -20.38 4.42 16.16
C LEU A 676 -19.06 4.53 16.94
N GLY A 677 -19.06 5.28 18.04
CA GLY A 677 -17.91 5.56 18.91
C GLY A 677 -17.61 4.51 19.98
N ALA A 678 -18.46 3.47 20.11
CA ALA A 678 -18.36 2.42 21.12
C ALA A 678 -18.49 2.92 22.58
N ILE A 679 -19.31 3.94 22.82
CA ILE A 679 -19.57 4.47 24.18
C ILE A 679 -20.86 3.87 24.74
N ALA A 680 -20.75 2.64 25.22
CA ALA A 680 -21.90 1.80 25.58
C ALA A 680 -22.66 2.32 26.80
N ASP A 681 -21.97 2.91 27.78
CA ASP A 681 -22.59 3.39 29.01
C ASP A 681 -23.36 4.70 28.71
N THR A 682 -22.80 5.59 27.88
CA THR A 682 -23.52 6.76 27.34
C THR A 682 -24.71 6.35 26.47
N ALA A 683 -24.56 5.34 25.61
CA ALA A 683 -25.67 4.83 24.79
C ALA A 683 -26.81 4.29 25.67
N ASN A 684 -26.48 3.57 26.75
CA ASN A 684 -27.46 3.09 27.73
C ASN A 684 -28.24 4.25 28.37
N GLN A 685 -27.53 5.29 28.82
CA GLN A 685 -28.14 6.45 29.46
C GLN A 685 -29.05 7.24 28.50
N LEU A 686 -28.64 7.45 27.24
CA LEU A 686 -29.47 8.10 26.23
C LEU A 686 -30.82 7.38 26.03
N ILE A 687 -30.82 6.05 26.02
CA ILE A 687 -32.05 5.25 25.89
C ILE A 687 -32.92 5.39 27.14
N GLU A 688 -32.32 5.43 28.33
CA GLU A 688 -33.04 5.66 29.60
C GLU A 688 -33.67 7.06 29.68
N GLU A 689 -33.06 8.06 29.02
CA GLU A 689 -33.61 9.42 28.87
C GLU A 689 -34.69 9.52 27.77
N GLY A 690 -35.04 8.41 27.11
CA GLY A 690 -36.17 8.32 26.18
C GLY A 690 -35.79 8.47 24.70
N VAL A 691 -34.49 8.39 24.35
CA VAL A 691 -34.06 8.33 22.95
C VAL A 691 -34.54 7.02 22.31
N ASP A 692 -35.22 7.13 21.16
CA ASP A 692 -35.68 5.96 20.41
C ASP A 692 -34.49 5.12 19.93
N VAL A 693 -34.42 3.89 20.45
CA VAL A 693 -33.37 2.91 20.14
C VAL A 693 -33.37 2.48 18.66
N ASN A 694 -34.51 2.59 17.98
CA ASN A 694 -34.70 2.18 16.59
C ASN A 694 -34.74 3.37 15.60
N ALA A 695 -34.38 4.57 16.06
CA ALA A 695 -34.35 5.76 15.24
C ALA A 695 -33.49 5.56 13.97
N GLN A 696 -34.07 5.88 12.82
CA GLN A 696 -33.38 5.81 11.54
C GLN A 696 -32.52 7.05 11.29
N GLY A 697 -31.32 6.86 10.74
CA GLY A 697 -30.41 7.93 10.36
C GLY A 697 -28.98 7.46 10.13
N GLY A 698 -28.19 8.31 9.48
CA GLY A 698 -26.78 8.06 9.19
C GLY A 698 -26.54 7.11 8.04
N ARG A 699 -25.27 6.91 7.67
CA ARG A 699 -24.87 6.07 6.53
C ARG A 699 -25.26 4.60 6.70
N TYR A 700 -25.20 4.09 7.94
CA TYR A 700 -25.52 2.70 8.26
C TYR A 700 -26.99 2.46 8.54
N GLY A 701 -27.83 3.50 8.63
CA GLY A 701 -29.27 3.36 8.77
C GLY A 701 -29.80 3.48 10.20
N ASN A 702 -29.14 2.88 11.21
CA ASN A 702 -29.51 3.06 12.61
C ASN A 702 -28.33 2.77 13.57
N ALA A 703 -28.55 2.96 14.88
CA ALA A 703 -27.57 2.76 15.93
C ALA A 703 -27.02 1.31 15.99
N LEU A 704 -27.89 0.31 15.91
CA LEU A 704 -27.49 -1.11 15.94
C LEU A 704 -26.64 -1.47 14.73
N GLN A 705 -26.98 -0.98 13.54
CA GLN A 705 -26.20 -1.17 12.32
C GLN A 705 -24.83 -0.50 12.39
N ALA A 706 -24.75 0.71 12.96
CA ALA A 706 -23.48 1.42 13.14
C ALA A 706 -22.53 0.67 14.10
N ALA A 707 -23.04 0.22 15.26
CA ALA A 707 -22.26 -0.58 16.20
C ALA A 707 -21.84 -1.93 15.58
N SER A 708 -22.74 -2.56 14.81
CA SER A 708 -22.48 -3.86 14.17
C SER A 708 -21.44 -3.77 13.05
N CYS A 709 -21.47 -2.70 12.26
CA CYS A 709 -20.46 -2.41 11.24
C CYS A 709 -19.06 -2.21 11.85
N LYS A 710 -18.97 -1.61 13.04
CA LYS A 710 -17.68 -1.37 13.71
C LYS A 710 -17.23 -2.50 14.65
N GLY A 711 -18.06 -3.53 14.84
CA GLY A 711 -17.73 -4.68 15.70
C GLY A 711 -17.76 -4.34 17.20
N HIS A 712 -18.57 -3.35 17.60
CA HIS A 712 -18.63 -2.89 18.99
C HIS A 712 -19.57 -3.78 19.81
N ASP A 713 -19.12 -5.00 20.12
CA ASP A 713 -19.96 -6.05 20.74
C ASP A 713 -20.71 -5.58 22.00
N LYS A 714 -20.03 -4.89 22.94
CA LYS A 714 -20.66 -4.40 24.19
C LYS A 714 -21.83 -3.45 23.88
N THR A 715 -21.65 -2.53 22.94
CA THR A 715 -22.69 -1.60 22.50
C THR A 715 -23.84 -2.34 21.80
N VAL A 716 -23.54 -3.32 20.95
CA VAL A 716 -24.56 -4.17 20.30
C VAL A 716 -25.39 -4.91 21.35
N GLU A 717 -24.76 -5.50 22.35
CA GLU A 717 -25.43 -6.19 23.46
C GLU A 717 -26.34 -5.23 24.26
N VAL A 718 -25.85 -4.03 24.60
CA VAL A 718 -26.64 -3.00 25.30
C VAL A 718 -27.86 -2.60 24.48
N LEU A 719 -27.70 -2.26 23.20
CA LEU A 719 -28.80 -1.87 22.30
C LEU A 719 -29.87 -2.96 22.23
N LEU A 720 -29.47 -4.22 22.00
CA LEU A 720 -30.40 -5.35 21.92
C LEU A 720 -31.09 -5.61 23.27
N SER A 721 -30.40 -5.44 24.40
CA SER A 721 -31.00 -5.59 25.73
C SER A 721 -32.06 -4.52 26.04
N LYS A 722 -31.95 -3.35 25.39
CA LYS A 722 -32.86 -2.21 25.54
C LYS A 722 -33.94 -2.12 24.44
N GLY A 723 -34.12 -3.20 23.67
CA GLY A 723 -35.22 -3.31 22.71
C GLY A 723 -34.90 -2.80 21.31
N ALA A 724 -33.62 -2.71 20.93
CA ALA A 724 -33.25 -2.54 19.52
C ALA A 724 -33.80 -3.73 18.71
N ASP A 725 -34.53 -3.43 17.64
CA ASP A 725 -35.02 -4.45 16.72
C ASP A 725 -33.87 -4.91 15.82
N VAL A 726 -33.47 -6.16 16.05
CA VAL A 726 -32.36 -6.83 15.37
C VAL A 726 -32.55 -6.89 13.84
N ASN A 727 -33.80 -6.83 13.37
CA ASN A 727 -34.16 -6.98 11.96
C ASN A 727 -34.57 -5.67 11.29
N THR A 728 -34.37 -4.53 11.96
CA THR A 728 -34.69 -3.22 11.39
C THR A 728 -33.92 -3.00 10.08
N GLN A 729 -34.68 -2.73 9.01
CA GLN A 729 -34.13 -2.48 7.69
C GLN A 729 -33.80 -0.99 7.49
N GLY A 730 -32.70 -0.69 6.79
CA GLY A 730 -32.29 0.67 6.45
C GLY A 730 -30.78 0.78 6.18
N GLY A 731 -30.35 1.93 5.66
CA GLY A 731 -28.93 2.20 5.41
C GLY A 731 -28.31 1.35 4.30
N ARG A 732 -26.98 1.48 4.14
CA ARG A 732 -26.23 0.84 3.05
C ARG A 732 -26.28 -0.69 3.06
N TYR A 733 -26.14 -1.30 4.23
CA TYR A 733 -26.07 -2.76 4.38
C TYR A 733 -27.46 -3.40 4.48
N GLY A 734 -28.53 -2.62 4.58
CA GLY A 734 -29.87 -3.16 4.79
C GLY A 734 -30.15 -3.49 6.24
N ASN A 735 -29.32 -4.29 6.91
CA ASN A 735 -29.52 -4.62 8.34
C ASN A 735 -28.22 -4.88 9.10
N ALA A 736 -28.34 -5.04 10.43
CA ALA A 736 -27.20 -5.19 11.34
C ALA A 736 -26.40 -6.47 11.07
N LEU A 737 -27.08 -7.57 10.73
CA LEU A 737 -26.44 -8.84 10.42
C LEU A 737 -25.61 -8.74 9.14
N GLN A 738 -26.12 -8.08 8.11
CA GLN A 738 -25.37 -7.79 6.88
C GLN A 738 -24.15 -6.91 7.15
N ALA A 739 -24.29 -5.86 7.96
CA ALA A 739 -23.19 -4.96 8.31
C ALA A 739 -22.05 -5.70 9.04
N ALA A 740 -22.37 -6.49 10.07
CA ALA A 740 -21.38 -7.29 10.79
C ALA A 740 -20.76 -8.39 9.91
N SER A 741 -21.55 -8.98 9.02
CA SER A 741 -21.12 -10.06 8.13
C SER A 741 -20.14 -9.57 7.07
N PHE A 742 -20.35 -8.37 6.53
CA PHE A 742 -19.47 -7.76 5.54
C PHE A 742 -18.13 -7.29 6.13
N GLU A 743 -18.12 -6.83 7.38
CA GLU A 743 -16.92 -6.29 8.03
C GLU A 743 -16.12 -7.36 8.81
N GLY A 744 -16.61 -8.60 8.87
CA GLY A 744 -15.85 -9.73 9.43
C GLY A 744 -15.98 -9.90 10.95
N HIS A 745 -16.97 -9.29 11.59
CA HIS A 745 -17.13 -9.29 13.06
C HIS A 745 -17.82 -10.56 13.56
N ASN A 746 -17.05 -11.66 13.68
CA ASN A 746 -17.58 -12.98 14.05
C ASN A 746 -18.44 -12.96 15.32
N LYS A 747 -17.96 -12.34 16.41
CA LYS A 747 -18.68 -12.30 17.69
C LYS A 747 -19.97 -11.50 17.58
N THR A 748 -19.95 -10.35 16.92
CA THR A 748 -21.14 -9.56 16.66
C THR A 748 -22.18 -10.35 15.86
N VAL A 749 -21.77 -11.08 14.81
CA VAL A 749 -22.66 -11.96 14.05
C VAL A 749 -23.30 -13.04 14.93
N GLU A 750 -22.52 -13.69 15.79
CA GLU A 750 -23.03 -14.67 16.74
C GLU A 750 -24.06 -14.07 17.71
N VAL A 751 -23.77 -12.89 18.27
CA VAL A 751 -24.69 -12.16 19.15
C VAL A 751 -25.99 -11.82 18.44
N LEU A 752 -25.93 -11.24 17.23
CA LEU A 752 -27.12 -10.88 16.45
C LEU A 752 -27.98 -12.12 16.13
N LEU A 753 -27.37 -13.21 15.67
CA LEU A 753 -28.09 -14.47 15.40
C LEU A 753 -28.70 -15.07 16.67
N SER A 754 -28.01 -15.00 17.81
CA SER A 754 -28.54 -15.47 19.10
C SER A 754 -29.74 -14.65 19.58
N LYS A 755 -29.85 -13.39 19.13
CA LYS A 755 -30.95 -12.46 19.45
C LYS A 755 -32.05 -12.44 18.38
N GLY A 756 -32.06 -13.39 17.45
CA GLY A 756 -33.14 -13.58 16.48
C GLY A 756 -32.98 -12.76 15.19
N ALA A 757 -31.76 -12.37 14.82
CA ALA A 757 -31.50 -11.85 13.49
C ALA A 757 -31.96 -12.85 12.42
N ASP A 758 -32.79 -12.39 11.49
CA ASP A 758 -33.20 -13.17 10.33
C ASP A 758 -32.00 -13.33 9.40
N VAL A 759 -31.48 -14.55 9.39
CA VAL A 759 -30.33 -14.96 8.58
C VAL A 759 -30.53 -14.72 7.09
N ASN A 760 -31.80 -14.67 6.64
CA ASN A 760 -32.20 -14.50 5.24
C ASN A 760 -32.79 -13.12 4.95
N ALA A 761 -32.72 -12.18 5.90
CA ALA A 761 -33.23 -10.84 5.72
C ALA A 761 -32.61 -10.16 4.50
N GLN A 762 -33.47 -9.79 3.57
CA GLN A 762 -33.09 -9.15 2.31
C GLN A 762 -33.10 -7.62 2.44
N GLY A 763 -32.14 -6.96 1.80
CA GLY A 763 -32.03 -5.50 1.76
C GLY A 763 -30.61 -5.02 1.45
N GLY A 764 -30.46 -3.70 1.37
CA GLY A 764 -29.14 -3.05 1.15
C GLY A 764 -28.48 -3.37 -0.19
N ASP A 765 -27.21 -2.96 -0.31
CA ASP A 765 -26.41 -3.13 -1.53
C ASP A 765 -26.09 -4.61 -1.83
N TYR A 766 -26.00 -5.45 -0.78
CA TYR A 766 -25.46 -6.81 -0.83
C TYR A 766 -26.53 -7.89 -0.97
N GLY A 767 -27.80 -7.57 -0.73
CA GLY A 767 -28.89 -8.54 -0.76
C GLY A 767 -29.13 -9.17 0.61
N ASN A 768 -28.24 -10.04 1.10
CA ASN A 768 -28.36 -10.69 2.41
C ASN A 768 -27.01 -10.87 3.14
N ALA A 769 -27.05 -11.40 4.37
CA ALA A 769 -25.86 -11.56 5.20
C ALA A 769 -24.83 -12.54 4.62
N LEU A 770 -25.30 -13.62 3.99
CA LEU A 770 -24.44 -14.62 3.36
C LEU A 770 -23.70 -14.05 2.14
N GLN A 771 -24.40 -13.26 1.32
CA GLN A 771 -23.83 -12.55 0.17
C GLN A 771 -22.83 -11.48 0.64
N ALA A 772 -23.17 -10.74 1.70
CA ALA A 772 -22.28 -9.76 2.31
C ALA A 772 -20.96 -10.41 2.81
N ALA A 773 -21.05 -11.49 3.59
CA ALA A 773 -19.87 -12.23 4.07
C ALA A 773 -19.04 -12.83 2.92
N SER A 774 -19.71 -13.37 1.90
CA SER A 774 -19.04 -13.98 0.74
C SER A 774 -18.34 -12.95 -0.13
N ALA A 775 -18.95 -11.78 -0.34
CA ALA A 775 -18.35 -10.68 -1.11
C ALA A 775 -17.10 -10.11 -0.42
N ALA A 776 -17.03 -10.18 0.91
CA ALA A 776 -15.89 -9.74 1.70
C ALA A 776 -14.86 -10.84 2.01
N GLY A 777 -15.13 -12.10 1.65
CA GLY A 777 -14.21 -13.23 1.85
C GLY A 777 -14.13 -13.74 3.30
N HIS A 778 -15.20 -13.61 4.08
CA HIS A 778 -15.23 -14.00 5.49
C HIS A 778 -15.73 -15.44 5.69
N ASP A 779 -14.89 -16.42 5.37
CA ASP A 779 -15.21 -17.86 5.39
C ASP A 779 -15.85 -18.35 6.69
N LYS A 780 -15.38 -17.87 7.86
CA LYS A 780 -15.93 -18.26 9.17
C LYS A 780 -17.38 -17.82 9.33
N ILE A 781 -17.71 -16.61 8.89
CA ILE A 781 -19.05 -16.05 8.93
C ILE A 781 -19.95 -16.79 7.94
N VAL A 782 -19.44 -17.09 6.74
CA VAL A 782 -20.17 -17.91 5.76
C VAL A 782 -20.57 -19.26 6.37
N VAL A 783 -19.62 -19.97 6.98
CA VAL A 783 -19.91 -21.26 7.65
C VAL A 783 -20.92 -21.10 8.78
N LEU A 784 -20.79 -20.05 9.60
CA LEU A 784 -21.70 -19.77 10.69
C LEU A 784 -23.13 -19.50 10.19
N LEU A 785 -23.30 -18.60 9.22
CA LEU A 785 -24.61 -18.25 8.64
C LEU A 785 -25.29 -19.49 8.01
N LEU A 786 -24.53 -20.30 7.26
CA LEU A 786 -25.02 -21.56 6.70
C LEU A 786 -25.47 -22.54 7.79
N SER A 787 -24.70 -22.65 8.88
CA SER A 787 -25.09 -23.49 10.03
C SER A 787 -26.38 -23.03 10.71
N LYS A 788 -26.72 -21.75 10.56
CA LYS A 788 -27.93 -21.11 11.08
C LYS A 788 -29.08 -21.03 10.06
N GLY A 789 -28.95 -21.69 8.91
CA GLY A 789 -30.02 -21.83 7.93
C GLY A 789 -30.09 -20.71 6.89
N ALA A 790 -28.98 -20.02 6.61
CA ALA A 790 -28.90 -19.11 5.48
C ALA A 790 -29.28 -19.83 4.17
N ASP A 791 -30.26 -19.30 3.46
CA ASP A 791 -30.63 -19.69 2.11
C ASP A 791 -29.61 -19.10 1.15
N VAL A 792 -29.32 -19.93 0.16
CA VAL A 792 -28.19 -19.81 -0.71
C VAL A 792 -28.62 -19.51 -2.13
N ASN A 793 -29.92 -19.64 -2.37
CA ASN A 793 -30.60 -19.35 -3.61
C ASN A 793 -31.38 -18.03 -3.54
N THR A 794 -31.37 -17.34 -2.40
CA THR A 794 -32.05 -16.04 -2.25
C THR A 794 -31.50 -15.01 -3.24
N GLN A 795 -32.41 -14.43 -4.02
CA GLN A 795 -32.12 -13.44 -5.05
C GLN A 795 -32.16 -12.02 -4.46
N GLY A 796 -31.10 -11.21 -4.63
CA GLY A 796 -31.06 -9.81 -4.20
C GLY A 796 -29.66 -9.17 -4.24
N GLY A 797 -29.59 -7.83 -4.33
CA GLY A 797 -28.37 -7.01 -4.31
C GLY A 797 -27.74 -6.69 -5.69
N PHE A 798 -26.82 -5.72 -5.75
CA PHE A 798 -26.01 -5.40 -6.95
C PHE A 798 -25.14 -6.59 -7.40
N VAL A 799 -24.90 -7.54 -6.51
CA VAL A 799 -24.09 -8.76 -6.70
C VAL A 799 -24.99 -9.97 -7.02
N GLY A 800 -25.98 -9.80 -7.90
CA GLY A 800 -26.93 -10.84 -8.30
C GLY A 800 -26.26 -12.22 -8.46
N SER A 801 -26.63 -13.16 -7.58
CA SER A 801 -25.99 -14.45 -7.26
C SER A 801 -24.63 -14.30 -6.56
N ALA A 802 -24.46 -14.60 -5.27
CA ALA A 802 -24.32 -15.96 -4.75
C ALA A 802 -23.33 -16.90 -5.50
N LEU A 803 -22.60 -16.45 -6.52
CA LEU A 803 -21.79 -17.35 -7.33
C LEU A 803 -20.49 -17.80 -6.64
N GLN A 804 -20.05 -17.07 -5.61
CA GLN A 804 -18.97 -17.48 -4.70
C GLN A 804 -19.46 -18.21 -3.44
N ALA A 805 -20.59 -17.79 -2.87
CA ALA A 805 -21.16 -18.42 -1.67
C ALA A 805 -21.45 -19.92 -1.90
N THR A 806 -21.80 -20.27 -3.14
CA THR A 806 -22.12 -21.64 -3.60
C THR A 806 -20.95 -22.61 -3.70
N ALA A 807 -19.68 -22.18 -3.58
CA ALA A 807 -18.57 -23.11 -3.48
C ALA A 807 -18.61 -23.99 -2.21
N VAL A 808 -19.22 -23.48 -1.14
CA VAL A 808 -19.30 -24.15 0.17
C VAL A 808 -20.60 -24.98 0.32
N LEU A 809 -21.52 -24.93 -0.65
CA LEU A 809 -22.88 -25.48 -0.52
C LEU A 809 -23.13 -26.88 -1.04
N LEU A 810 -22.15 -27.54 -1.65
CA LEU A 810 -22.36 -28.89 -2.19
C LEU A 810 -22.16 -30.01 -1.16
N SER A 811 -22.69 -29.76 0.05
CA SER A 811 -23.02 -30.80 1.05
C SER A 811 -24.53 -30.92 1.35
N LYS A 812 -25.42 -30.00 0.91
CA LYS A 812 -26.87 -30.09 1.18
C LYS A 812 -27.81 -29.56 0.08
N GLY A 813 -27.76 -30.14 -1.12
CA GLY A 813 -28.97 -30.26 -1.97
C GLY A 813 -29.33 -29.17 -2.99
N ALA A 814 -28.50 -28.15 -3.23
CA ALA A 814 -28.73 -27.23 -4.36
C ALA A 814 -28.39 -27.91 -5.72
N GLY A 815 -29.22 -27.66 -6.74
CA GLY A 815 -28.99 -28.17 -8.09
C GLY A 815 -27.78 -27.49 -8.74
N VAL A 816 -26.72 -28.25 -9.00
CA VAL A 816 -25.41 -27.77 -9.52
C VAL A 816 -25.52 -27.01 -10.87
N ASN A 817 -26.65 -27.13 -11.57
CA ASN A 817 -26.88 -26.58 -12.91
C ASN A 817 -27.98 -25.49 -12.96
N ALA A 818 -28.29 -24.82 -11.85
CA ALA A 818 -29.27 -23.73 -11.84
C ALA A 818 -28.87 -22.59 -12.81
N GLN A 819 -29.87 -21.98 -13.49
CA GLN A 819 -29.68 -21.03 -14.60
C GLN A 819 -30.26 -19.62 -14.32
N GLU A 820 -29.52 -18.70 -13.67
CA GLU A 820 -30.00 -17.35 -13.31
C GLU A 820 -28.90 -16.25 -13.31
N GLY A 821 -29.24 -14.99 -13.65
CA GLY A 821 -28.33 -13.82 -13.60
C GLY A 821 -27.48 -13.57 -14.87
N LEU A 822 -26.60 -12.54 -14.80
CA LEU A 822 -25.68 -12.12 -15.89
C LEU A 822 -24.82 -13.26 -16.43
N TYR A 823 -24.29 -14.08 -15.51
CA TYR A 823 -23.45 -15.24 -15.83
C TYR A 823 -24.21 -16.55 -15.97
N ARG A 824 -25.55 -16.55 -15.86
CA ARG A 824 -26.47 -17.71 -15.83
C ARG A 824 -26.12 -18.94 -14.97
N ASN A 825 -24.90 -19.43 -14.79
CA ASN A 825 -24.60 -20.61 -13.94
C ASN A 825 -23.33 -20.45 -13.09
N ALA A 826 -23.26 -21.25 -12.02
CA ALA A 826 -22.19 -21.18 -11.02
C ALA A 826 -20.79 -21.52 -11.57
N LEU A 827 -20.71 -22.38 -12.58
CA LEU A 827 -19.44 -22.70 -13.20
C LEU A 827 -18.91 -21.49 -13.98
N GLN A 828 -19.80 -20.77 -14.68
CA GLN A 828 -19.43 -19.67 -15.56
C GLN A 828 -18.86 -18.44 -14.82
N ALA A 829 -19.46 -18.00 -13.70
CA ALA A 829 -18.87 -16.88 -12.98
C ALA A 829 -17.70 -17.27 -12.06
N ALA A 830 -17.65 -18.50 -11.53
CA ALA A 830 -16.43 -19.00 -10.89
C ALA A 830 -15.27 -19.00 -11.89
N SER A 831 -15.55 -19.38 -13.14
CA SER A 831 -14.60 -19.33 -14.25
C SER A 831 -14.23 -17.91 -14.69
N ALA A 832 -15.15 -16.94 -14.64
CA ALA A 832 -14.87 -15.54 -14.95
C ALA A 832 -14.01 -14.85 -13.88
N GLU A 833 -14.36 -15.05 -12.60
CA GLU A 833 -13.75 -14.34 -11.47
C GLU A 833 -12.41 -14.95 -11.01
N GLY A 834 -12.01 -16.14 -11.51
CA GLY A 834 -10.72 -16.77 -11.18
C GLY A 834 -10.78 -17.72 -9.99
N HIS A 835 -11.96 -18.27 -9.72
CA HIS A 835 -12.34 -19.28 -8.73
C HIS A 835 -11.74 -20.68 -8.88
N ASP A 836 -10.42 -20.88 -9.03
CA ASP A 836 -9.83 -22.20 -9.38
C ASP A 836 -10.38 -23.37 -8.54
N LYS A 837 -10.31 -23.26 -7.21
CA LYS A 837 -10.80 -24.28 -6.27
C LYS A 837 -12.32 -24.50 -6.38
N ILE A 838 -13.07 -23.44 -6.66
CA ILE A 838 -14.53 -23.48 -6.80
C ILE A 838 -14.90 -24.22 -8.08
N VAL A 839 -14.22 -23.92 -9.19
CA VAL A 839 -14.40 -24.59 -10.47
C VAL A 839 -14.14 -26.09 -10.34
N GLU A 840 -13.05 -26.49 -9.69
CA GLU A 840 -12.75 -27.90 -9.45
C GLU A 840 -13.85 -28.61 -8.65
N VAL A 841 -14.33 -27.97 -7.58
CA VAL A 841 -15.41 -28.51 -6.75
C VAL A 841 -16.71 -28.65 -7.55
N LEU A 842 -17.11 -27.62 -8.29
CA LEU A 842 -18.32 -27.64 -9.12
C LEU A 842 -18.27 -28.79 -10.14
N LEU A 843 -17.15 -28.94 -10.85
CA LEU A 843 -16.95 -30.03 -11.81
C LEU A 843 -16.96 -31.41 -11.13
N SER A 844 -16.35 -31.54 -9.94
CA SER A 844 -16.37 -32.79 -9.17
C SER A 844 -17.77 -33.21 -8.70
N LYS A 845 -18.68 -32.23 -8.59
CA LYS A 845 -20.07 -32.41 -8.16
C LYS A 845 -21.06 -32.55 -9.32
N GLY A 846 -20.55 -32.65 -10.56
CA GLY A 846 -21.38 -32.88 -11.74
C GLY A 846 -21.93 -31.61 -12.38
N ALA A 847 -21.29 -30.46 -12.18
CA ALA A 847 -21.58 -29.28 -12.99
C ALA A 847 -21.41 -29.61 -14.48
N ASN A 848 -22.40 -29.25 -15.29
CA ASN A 848 -22.29 -29.42 -16.73
C ASN A 848 -21.25 -28.41 -17.27
N VAL A 849 -20.07 -28.93 -17.60
CA VAL A 849 -18.95 -28.16 -18.15
C VAL A 849 -19.32 -27.38 -19.42
N ASN A 850 -20.31 -27.87 -20.17
CA ASN A 850 -20.81 -27.28 -21.42
C ASN A 850 -22.16 -26.57 -21.23
N ALA A 851 -22.53 -26.20 -20.00
CA ALA A 851 -23.72 -25.40 -19.76
C ALA A 851 -23.65 -24.07 -20.52
N GLN A 852 -24.64 -23.85 -21.39
CA GLN A 852 -24.74 -22.64 -22.20
C GLN A 852 -25.65 -21.59 -21.56
N GLY A 853 -25.32 -20.31 -21.73
CA GLY A 853 -26.09 -19.16 -21.24
C GLY A 853 -25.24 -17.93 -20.93
N GLY A 854 -25.92 -16.82 -20.64
CA GLY A 854 -25.29 -15.55 -20.25
C GLY A 854 -24.54 -14.86 -21.39
N ASP A 855 -24.01 -13.67 -21.12
CA ASP A 855 -23.34 -12.82 -22.13
C ASP A 855 -22.05 -13.47 -22.65
N TYR A 856 -21.39 -14.28 -21.81
CA TYR A 856 -20.19 -15.01 -22.21
C TYR A 856 -20.48 -16.30 -22.98
N GLY A 857 -21.70 -16.86 -22.91
CA GLY A 857 -22.10 -18.09 -23.58
C GLY A 857 -21.80 -19.40 -22.82
N ASN A 858 -20.60 -19.66 -22.30
CA ASN A 858 -20.31 -20.79 -21.38
C ASN A 858 -19.11 -20.51 -20.45
N ALA A 859 -18.77 -21.47 -19.57
CA ALA A 859 -17.67 -21.32 -18.61
C ALA A 859 -16.28 -21.22 -19.26
N LEU A 860 -16.04 -21.97 -20.34
CA LEU A 860 -14.78 -21.91 -21.08
C LEU A 860 -14.60 -20.54 -21.75
N GLN A 861 -15.65 -20.02 -22.38
CA GLN A 861 -15.69 -18.71 -23.00
C GLN A 861 -15.49 -17.58 -21.96
N ALA A 862 -16.09 -17.69 -20.78
CA ALA A 862 -15.90 -16.74 -19.69
C ALA A 862 -14.46 -16.73 -19.15
N ALA A 863 -13.87 -17.90 -18.88
CA ALA A 863 -12.47 -18.03 -18.48
C ALA A 863 -11.52 -17.48 -19.55
N SER A 864 -11.81 -17.78 -20.82
CA SER A 864 -11.05 -17.30 -21.96
C SER A 864 -11.11 -15.79 -22.14
N ALA A 865 -12.27 -15.15 -21.93
CA ALA A 865 -12.40 -13.70 -22.00
C ALA A 865 -11.67 -12.98 -20.85
N LYS A 866 -11.61 -13.60 -19.66
CA LYS A 866 -11.04 -13.00 -18.44
C LYS A 866 -9.57 -13.35 -18.18
N GLY A 867 -8.94 -14.14 -19.05
CA GLY A 867 -7.52 -14.47 -18.93
C GLY A 867 -7.22 -15.47 -17.81
N ARG A 868 -8.10 -16.45 -17.57
CA ARG A 868 -7.93 -17.44 -16.48
C ARG A 868 -7.29 -18.73 -16.98
N ASP A 869 -5.96 -18.72 -17.16
CA ASP A 869 -5.20 -19.81 -17.79
C ASP A 869 -5.43 -21.19 -17.14
N GLU A 870 -5.33 -21.27 -15.81
CA GLU A 870 -5.48 -22.55 -15.09
C GLU A 870 -6.92 -23.08 -15.18
N ILE A 871 -7.92 -22.20 -15.09
CA ILE A 871 -9.33 -22.56 -15.25
C ILE A 871 -9.60 -23.09 -16.66
N VAL A 872 -9.04 -22.45 -17.70
CA VAL A 872 -9.17 -22.94 -19.09
C VAL A 872 -8.60 -24.35 -19.21
N LYS A 873 -7.41 -24.61 -18.64
CA LYS A 873 -6.81 -25.95 -18.64
C LYS A 873 -7.68 -26.97 -17.91
N VAL A 874 -8.22 -26.61 -16.74
CA VAL A 874 -9.11 -27.46 -15.94
C VAL A 874 -10.39 -27.79 -16.71
N LEU A 875 -11.09 -26.79 -17.25
CA LEU A 875 -12.32 -26.98 -18.03
C LEU A 875 -12.10 -27.90 -19.23
N LEU A 876 -11.04 -27.68 -20.01
CA LEU A 876 -10.69 -28.52 -21.16
C LEU A 876 -10.34 -29.96 -20.71
N SER A 877 -9.65 -30.12 -19.58
CA SER A 877 -9.35 -31.45 -19.02
C SER A 877 -10.60 -32.20 -18.56
N LYS A 878 -11.68 -31.48 -18.24
CA LYS A 878 -12.97 -32.01 -17.80
C LYS A 878 -14.00 -32.12 -18.94
N GLY A 879 -13.55 -31.99 -20.20
CA GLY A 879 -14.38 -32.24 -21.37
C GLY A 879 -15.19 -31.02 -21.86
N ALA A 880 -14.75 -29.79 -21.55
CA ALA A 880 -15.29 -28.61 -22.20
C ALA A 880 -15.12 -28.71 -23.72
N ASP A 881 -16.20 -28.52 -24.48
CA ASP A 881 -16.15 -28.48 -25.93
C ASP A 881 -15.60 -27.13 -26.38
N VAL A 882 -14.37 -27.19 -26.88
CA VAL A 882 -13.56 -26.04 -27.34
C VAL A 882 -14.22 -25.23 -28.45
N ASN A 883 -15.12 -25.84 -29.24
CA ASN A 883 -15.75 -25.22 -30.40
C ASN A 883 -17.21 -24.81 -30.16
N THR A 884 -17.69 -24.91 -28.92
CA THR A 884 -19.03 -24.48 -28.54
C THR A 884 -19.26 -23.02 -28.95
N GLN A 885 -20.36 -22.75 -29.66
CA GLN A 885 -20.77 -21.39 -30.01
C GLN A 885 -21.78 -20.84 -28.98
N GLY A 886 -21.68 -19.55 -28.64
CA GLY A 886 -22.55 -18.84 -27.70
C GLY A 886 -21.98 -17.48 -27.27
N GLY A 887 -22.85 -16.64 -26.67
CA GLY A 887 -22.48 -15.32 -26.17
C GLY A 887 -22.08 -14.32 -27.27
N ASP A 888 -21.71 -13.11 -26.86
CA ASP A 888 -21.40 -12.00 -27.77
C ASP A 888 -20.09 -12.24 -28.55
N TYR A 889 -19.17 -12.99 -27.95
CA TYR A 889 -17.87 -13.31 -28.55
C TYR A 889 -17.93 -14.48 -29.55
N GLY A 890 -18.98 -15.31 -29.52
CA GLY A 890 -19.13 -16.50 -30.37
C GLY A 890 -18.50 -17.76 -29.78
N ASN A 891 -17.17 -17.88 -29.64
CA ASN A 891 -16.53 -19.05 -29.00
C ASN A 891 -15.31 -18.69 -28.16
N ALA A 892 -14.73 -19.69 -27.47
CA ALA A 892 -13.65 -19.47 -26.52
C ALA A 892 -12.39 -18.89 -27.19
N LEU A 893 -12.09 -19.34 -28.42
CA LEU A 893 -10.97 -18.83 -29.21
C LEU A 893 -11.21 -17.37 -29.58
N GLN A 894 -12.40 -17.04 -30.08
CA GLN A 894 -12.79 -15.66 -30.41
C GLN A 894 -12.77 -14.74 -29.17
N ALA A 895 -13.23 -15.23 -28.02
CA ALA A 895 -13.21 -14.48 -26.75
C ALA A 895 -11.79 -14.18 -26.27
N ALA A 896 -10.90 -15.18 -26.27
CA ALA A 896 -9.48 -15.00 -25.93
C ALA A 896 -8.80 -14.05 -26.93
N SER A 897 -9.10 -14.19 -28.22
CA SER A 897 -8.55 -13.34 -29.27
C SER A 897 -9.01 -11.89 -29.18
N ALA A 898 -10.26 -11.62 -28.82
CA ALA A 898 -10.78 -10.28 -28.61
C ALA A 898 -10.19 -9.56 -27.38
N LYS A 899 -9.56 -10.31 -26.46
CA LYS A 899 -9.01 -9.79 -25.20
C LYS A 899 -7.49 -9.88 -25.11
N GLY A 900 -6.84 -10.46 -26.11
CA GLY A 900 -5.38 -10.50 -26.23
C GLY A 900 -4.70 -11.56 -25.36
N HIS A 901 -5.41 -12.61 -24.96
CA HIS A 901 -4.84 -13.67 -24.09
C HIS A 901 -4.13 -14.74 -24.94
N ASP A 902 -2.88 -14.48 -25.31
CA ASP A 902 -2.11 -15.28 -26.26
C ASP A 902 -1.83 -16.71 -25.78
N GLU A 903 -1.55 -16.92 -24.49
CA GLU A 903 -1.37 -18.26 -23.92
C GLU A 903 -2.65 -19.09 -23.97
N ILE A 904 -3.80 -18.48 -23.68
CA ILE A 904 -5.12 -19.14 -23.83
C ILE A 904 -5.38 -19.49 -25.29
N VAL A 905 -5.08 -18.59 -26.24
CA VAL A 905 -5.21 -18.86 -27.68
C VAL A 905 -4.35 -20.07 -28.08
N LYS A 906 -3.09 -20.14 -27.63
CA LYS A 906 -2.20 -21.28 -27.88
C LYS A 906 -2.76 -22.58 -27.30
N VAL A 907 -3.28 -22.55 -26.08
CA VAL A 907 -3.89 -23.71 -25.41
C VAL A 907 -5.13 -24.19 -26.16
N LEU A 908 -6.06 -23.30 -26.52
CA LEU A 908 -7.29 -23.64 -27.24
C LEU A 908 -6.99 -24.25 -28.61
N LEU A 909 -6.08 -23.67 -29.39
CA LEU A 909 -5.64 -24.21 -30.68
C LEU A 909 -4.97 -25.58 -30.53
N SER A 910 -4.17 -25.78 -29.48
CA SER A 910 -3.56 -27.09 -29.18
C SER A 910 -4.59 -28.17 -28.81
N LYS A 911 -5.78 -27.76 -28.35
CA LYS A 911 -6.90 -28.62 -27.99
C LYS A 911 -7.95 -28.76 -29.09
N GLY A 912 -7.64 -28.31 -30.31
CA GLY A 912 -8.48 -28.52 -31.49
C GLY A 912 -9.54 -27.44 -31.73
N ALA A 913 -9.34 -26.23 -31.21
CA ALA A 913 -10.17 -25.09 -31.60
C ALA A 913 -10.09 -24.86 -33.12
N ASP A 914 -11.25 -24.72 -33.78
CA ASP A 914 -11.32 -24.37 -35.18
C ASP A 914 -10.94 -22.89 -35.35
N VAL A 915 -9.73 -22.68 -35.88
CA VAL A 915 -9.14 -21.36 -36.14
C VAL A 915 -9.99 -20.50 -37.09
N ASN A 916 -10.85 -21.11 -37.91
CA ASN A 916 -11.70 -20.44 -38.89
C ASN A 916 -13.18 -20.42 -38.51
N ALA A 917 -13.53 -20.84 -37.28
CA ALA A 917 -14.90 -20.81 -36.79
C ALA A 917 -15.51 -19.40 -36.92
N GLN A 918 -16.73 -19.35 -37.47
CA GLN A 918 -17.49 -18.11 -37.64
C GLN A 918 -18.53 -17.97 -36.53
N GLY A 919 -18.63 -16.79 -35.93
CA GLY A 919 -19.55 -16.50 -34.82
C GLY A 919 -19.23 -15.18 -34.11
N GLY A 920 -20.16 -14.73 -33.27
CA GLY A 920 -20.04 -13.48 -32.49
C GLY A 920 -20.04 -12.21 -33.34
N ASP A 921 -19.95 -11.06 -32.67
CA ASP A 921 -20.03 -9.75 -33.32
C ASP A 921 -18.84 -9.44 -34.26
N TYR A 922 -17.68 -10.04 -33.97
CA TYR A 922 -16.45 -9.84 -34.73
C TYR A 922 -16.32 -10.74 -35.96
N GLY A 923 -17.12 -11.81 -36.09
CA GLY A 923 -17.06 -12.76 -37.20
C GLY A 923 -16.16 -13.95 -36.94
N ASN A 924 -14.85 -13.78 -36.74
CA ASN A 924 -13.93 -14.87 -36.38
C ASN A 924 -12.76 -14.42 -35.48
N ALA A 925 -11.95 -15.37 -35.02
CA ALA A 925 -10.87 -15.09 -34.06
C ALA A 925 -9.82 -14.12 -34.62
N LEU A 926 -9.49 -14.24 -35.91
CA LEU A 926 -8.54 -13.34 -36.57
C LEU A 926 -9.12 -11.92 -36.64
N GLN A 927 -10.39 -11.78 -37.03
CA GLN A 927 -11.07 -10.49 -37.06
C GLN A 927 -11.18 -9.85 -35.67
N ALA A 928 -11.46 -10.64 -34.63
CA ALA A 928 -11.54 -10.17 -33.25
C ALA A 928 -10.19 -9.63 -32.75
N ALA A 929 -9.10 -10.39 -32.94
CA ALA A 929 -7.75 -9.95 -32.59
C ALA A 929 -7.33 -8.71 -33.40
N SER A 930 -7.69 -8.68 -34.70
CA SER A 930 -7.40 -7.55 -35.58
C SER A 930 -8.16 -6.28 -35.25
N ALA A 931 -9.37 -6.37 -34.71
CA ALA A 931 -10.12 -5.21 -34.24
C ALA A 931 -9.44 -4.51 -33.06
N LYS A 932 -8.86 -5.30 -32.14
CA LYS A 932 -8.27 -4.80 -30.89
C LYS A 932 -6.76 -4.60 -30.93
N GLY A 933 -6.11 -4.91 -32.06
CA GLY A 933 -4.67 -4.69 -32.25
C GLY A 933 -3.80 -5.66 -31.48
N HIS A 934 -4.28 -6.90 -31.27
CA HIS A 934 -3.51 -7.93 -30.56
C HIS A 934 -2.58 -8.65 -31.55
N ASP A 935 -1.48 -8.00 -31.91
CA ASP A 935 -0.54 -8.42 -32.96
C ASP A 935 0.00 -9.85 -32.73
N GLU A 936 0.39 -10.19 -31.49
CA GLU A 936 0.89 -11.54 -31.15
C GLU A 936 -0.17 -12.62 -31.39
N VAL A 937 -1.43 -12.33 -31.06
CA VAL A 937 -2.55 -13.25 -31.30
C VAL A 937 -2.80 -13.39 -32.81
N VAL A 938 -2.75 -12.29 -33.56
CA VAL A 938 -2.89 -12.30 -35.03
C VAL A 938 -1.80 -13.19 -35.65
N GLU A 939 -0.55 -13.06 -35.21
CA GLU A 939 0.55 -13.91 -35.67
C GLU A 939 0.33 -15.39 -35.33
N VAL A 940 -0.08 -15.70 -34.10
CA VAL A 940 -0.38 -17.07 -33.67
C VAL A 940 -1.48 -17.68 -34.53
N LEU A 941 -2.60 -16.98 -34.73
CA LEU A 941 -3.73 -17.45 -35.54
C LEU A 941 -3.33 -17.71 -36.99
N LEU A 942 -2.60 -16.78 -37.62
CA LEU A 942 -2.12 -16.93 -39.00
C LEU A 942 -1.13 -18.10 -39.11
N SER A 943 -0.24 -18.29 -38.12
CA SER A 943 0.68 -19.43 -38.09
C SER A 943 -0.04 -20.78 -37.95
N LYS A 944 -1.27 -20.78 -37.42
CA LYS A 944 -2.12 -21.96 -37.24
C LYS A 944 -3.18 -22.12 -38.33
N GLY A 945 -3.07 -21.39 -39.44
CA GLY A 945 -3.90 -21.59 -40.62
C GLY A 945 -5.19 -20.77 -40.65
N ALA A 946 -5.27 -19.67 -39.91
CA ALA A 946 -6.36 -18.71 -40.07
C ALA A 946 -6.39 -18.18 -41.51
N ASN A 947 -7.56 -18.19 -42.14
CA ASN A 947 -7.76 -17.62 -43.46
C ASN A 947 -7.74 -16.09 -43.37
N VAL A 948 -6.61 -15.49 -43.76
CA VAL A 948 -6.38 -14.04 -43.77
C VAL A 948 -7.44 -13.24 -44.56
N ASN A 949 -8.12 -13.89 -45.51
CA ASN A 949 -9.14 -13.29 -46.37
C ASN A 949 -10.57 -13.75 -46.05
N ALA A 950 -10.79 -14.41 -44.91
CA ALA A 950 -12.12 -14.81 -44.47
C ALA A 950 -13.06 -13.60 -44.38
N GLN A 951 -14.26 -13.74 -44.95
CA GLN A 951 -15.31 -12.73 -44.94
C GLN A 951 -16.36 -13.12 -43.89
N GLY A 952 -16.78 -12.17 -43.05
CA GLY A 952 -17.74 -12.39 -41.97
C GLY A 952 -17.89 -11.19 -41.03
N GLY A 953 -18.93 -11.20 -40.19
CA GLY A 953 -19.19 -10.10 -39.24
C GLY A 953 -19.59 -8.77 -39.90
N LEU A 954 -19.78 -7.73 -39.08
CA LEU A 954 -20.27 -6.42 -39.53
C LEU A 954 -19.29 -5.66 -40.45
N PHE A 955 -17.99 -5.94 -40.31
CA PHE A 955 -16.91 -5.13 -40.89
C PHE A 955 -16.13 -5.82 -42.01
N GLY A 956 -16.55 -7.00 -42.48
CA GLY A 956 -15.98 -7.67 -43.65
C GLY A 956 -14.88 -8.69 -43.32
N ASN A 957 -13.60 -8.33 -43.42
CA ASN A 957 -12.45 -9.19 -43.13
C ASN A 957 -11.50 -8.55 -42.11
N ALA A 958 -10.45 -9.29 -41.72
CA ALA A 958 -9.48 -8.86 -40.72
C ALA A 958 -8.77 -7.55 -41.10
N LEU A 959 -8.45 -7.36 -42.39
CA LEU A 959 -7.80 -6.15 -42.87
C LEU A 959 -8.73 -4.94 -42.81
N GLN A 960 -10.01 -5.11 -43.14
CA GLN A 960 -11.01 -4.04 -43.10
C GLN A 960 -11.28 -3.56 -41.67
N ILE A 961 -11.46 -4.48 -40.70
CA ILE A 961 -11.66 -4.10 -39.29
C ILE A 961 -10.41 -3.48 -38.66
N ALA A 962 -9.21 -4.01 -38.92
CA ALA A 962 -7.96 -3.40 -38.47
C ALA A 962 -7.77 -1.99 -39.04
N SER A 963 -8.16 -1.81 -40.31
CA SER A 963 -8.11 -0.51 -40.97
C SER A 963 -9.12 0.49 -40.43
N PHE A 964 -10.30 0.02 -40.03
CA PHE A 964 -11.33 0.83 -39.40
C PHE A 964 -10.95 1.28 -37.98
N GLU A 965 -10.33 0.40 -37.19
CA GLU A 965 -9.92 0.70 -35.81
C GLU A 965 -8.54 1.40 -35.72
N GLY A 966 -7.83 1.50 -36.85
CA GLY A 966 -6.55 2.21 -36.94
C GLY A 966 -5.35 1.43 -36.40
N GLN A 967 -5.39 0.10 -36.49
CA GLN A 967 -4.34 -0.79 -35.98
C GLN A 967 -3.17 -0.89 -36.98
N ASP A 968 -2.28 0.11 -36.96
CA ASP A 968 -1.17 0.26 -37.93
C ASP A 968 -0.33 -1.04 -38.10
N ASN A 969 0.16 -1.60 -36.99
CA ASN A 969 1.00 -2.82 -37.00
C ASN A 969 0.23 -4.02 -37.53
N THR A 970 -1.00 -4.24 -37.05
CA THR A 970 -1.83 -5.36 -37.48
C THR A 970 -2.11 -5.31 -38.98
N VAL A 971 -2.36 -4.12 -39.53
CA VAL A 971 -2.53 -3.92 -40.98
C VAL A 971 -1.29 -4.35 -41.75
N GLU A 972 -0.09 -3.98 -41.27
CA GLU A 972 1.16 -4.42 -41.89
C GLU A 972 1.36 -5.94 -41.82
N VAL A 973 1.09 -6.55 -40.65
CA VAL A 973 1.18 -8.01 -40.46
C VAL A 973 0.23 -8.73 -41.41
N LEU A 974 -1.04 -8.33 -41.47
CA LEU A 974 -2.04 -8.93 -42.36
C LEU A 974 -1.65 -8.83 -43.83
N LEU A 975 -1.18 -7.67 -44.28
CA LEU A 975 -0.71 -7.48 -45.66
C LEU A 975 0.54 -8.33 -45.96
N SER A 976 1.46 -8.44 -45.01
CA SER A 976 2.65 -9.30 -45.15
C SER A 976 2.30 -10.80 -45.26
N LYS A 977 1.15 -11.20 -44.70
CA LYS A 977 0.62 -12.57 -44.71
C LYS A 977 -0.41 -12.82 -45.82
N GLY A 978 -0.50 -11.93 -46.81
CA GLY A 978 -1.29 -12.13 -48.02
C GLY A 978 -2.76 -11.67 -47.95
N ALA A 979 -3.09 -10.74 -47.05
CA ALA A 979 -4.39 -10.08 -47.07
C ALA A 979 -4.59 -9.34 -48.41
N ASN A 980 -5.75 -9.55 -49.04
CA ASN A 980 -6.12 -8.85 -50.26
C ASN A 980 -6.47 -7.39 -49.94
N VAL A 981 -5.54 -6.49 -50.25
CA VAL A 981 -5.66 -5.04 -50.03
C VAL A 981 -6.91 -4.42 -50.68
N ASN A 982 -7.42 -5.05 -51.75
CA ASN A 982 -8.58 -4.58 -52.51
C ASN A 982 -9.85 -5.42 -52.27
N ALA A 983 -9.86 -6.28 -51.24
CA ALA A 983 -11.05 -7.03 -50.86
C ALA A 983 -12.23 -6.09 -50.60
N GLN A 984 -13.40 -6.46 -51.13
CA GLN A 984 -14.66 -5.76 -50.96
C GLN A 984 -15.58 -6.61 -50.08
N GLY A 985 -16.34 -5.96 -49.19
CA GLY A 985 -17.26 -6.63 -48.26
C GLY A 985 -17.56 -5.77 -47.04
N GLY A 986 -18.56 -6.15 -46.24
CA GLY A 986 -18.96 -5.40 -45.03
C GLY A 986 -19.62 -4.03 -45.31
N LEU A 987 -20.05 -3.35 -44.25
CA LEU A 987 -20.77 -2.05 -44.35
C LEU A 987 -19.91 -0.91 -44.92
N LEU A 988 -18.60 -0.96 -44.70
CA LEU A 988 -17.67 0.14 -45.01
C LEU A 988 -16.97 -0.01 -46.37
N GLY A 989 -17.24 -1.09 -47.10
CA GLY A 989 -16.52 -1.42 -48.33
C GLY A 989 -15.09 -1.85 -48.04
N ASN A 990 -14.09 -1.45 -48.83
CA ASN A 990 -12.71 -1.96 -48.68
C ASN A 990 -11.93 -1.32 -47.51
N ALA A 991 -10.74 -1.88 -47.23
CA ALA A 991 -9.85 -1.42 -46.17
C ALA A 991 -9.46 0.07 -46.29
N LEU A 992 -9.27 0.56 -47.52
CA LEU A 992 -8.93 1.96 -47.77
C LEU A 992 -10.09 2.89 -47.40
N GLN A 993 -11.31 2.55 -47.81
CA GLN A 993 -12.52 3.29 -47.46
C GLN A 993 -12.76 3.30 -45.95
N ALA A 994 -12.56 2.15 -45.28
CA ALA A 994 -12.66 2.03 -43.82
C ALA A 994 -11.67 2.96 -43.10
N ALA A 995 -10.37 2.90 -43.42
CA ALA A 995 -9.34 3.77 -42.83
C ALA A 995 -9.60 5.26 -43.13
N SER A 996 -10.09 5.57 -44.34
CA SER A 996 -10.42 6.93 -44.74
C SER A 996 -11.60 7.51 -43.96
N SER A 997 -12.65 6.72 -43.68
CA SER A 997 -13.83 7.18 -42.91
C SER A 997 -13.50 7.60 -41.47
N ARG A 998 -12.46 7.00 -40.88
CA ARG A 998 -12.00 7.26 -39.50
C ARG A 998 -10.76 8.16 -39.40
N GLY A 999 -10.17 8.54 -40.53
CA GLY A 999 -9.06 9.49 -40.55
C GLY A 999 -7.68 8.88 -40.26
N HIS A 1000 -7.52 7.56 -40.36
CA HIS A 1000 -6.28 6.86 -40.06
C HIS A 1000 -5.23 7.04 -41.16
N LYS A 1001 -4.60 8.22 -41.20
CA LYS A 1001 -3.64 8.63 -42.24
C LYS A 1001 -2.50 7.62 -42.45
N LYS A 1002 -1.95 7.04 -41.37
CA LYS A 1002 -0.86 6.06 -41.45
C LYS A 1002 -1.31 4.78 -42.16
N VAL A 1003 -2.38 4.15 -41.69
CA VAL A 1003 -3.05 3.03 -42.38
C VAL A 1003 -3.33 3.33 -43.85
N VAL A 1004 -3.90 4.50 -44.16
CA VAL A 1004 -4.14 4.93 -45.56
C VAL A 1004 -2.85 4.94 -46.38
N GLY A 1005 -1.76 5.47 -45.81
CA GLY A 1005 -0.44 5.45 -46.43
C GLY A 1005 0.08 4.03 -46.69
N VAL A 1006 -0.04 3.15 -45.70
CA VAL A 1006 0.38 1.73 -45.81
C VAL A 1006 -0.44 1.02 -46.89
N LEU A 1007 -1.76 1.14 -46.88
CA LEU A 1007 -2.65 0.51 -47.87
C LEU A 1007 -2.33 0.98 -49.30
N LEU A 1008 -2.15 2.29 -49.51
CA LEU A 1008 -1.79 2.84 -50.82
C LEU A 1008 -0.40 2.36 -51.28
N SER A 1009 0.57 2.27 -50.35
CA SER A 1009 1.90 1.73 -50.66
C SER A 1009 1.88 0.26 -51.06
N LYS A 1010 0.87 -0.49 -50.58
CA LYS A 1010 0.66 -1.92 -50.86
C LYS A 1010 -0.35 -2.17 -52.01
N GLY A 1011 -0.69 -1.13 -52.79
CA GLY A 1011 -1.48 -1.28 -54.01
C GLY A 1011 -3.00 -1.19 -53.83
N ALA A 1012 -3.48 -0.53 -52.77
CA ALA A 1012 -4.91 -0.21 -52.65
C ALA A 1012 -5.37 0.67 -53.83
N ASN A 1013 -6.47 0.29 -54.48
CA ASN A 1013 -7.09 1.07 -55.54
C ASN A 1013 -7.78 2.29 -54.95
N VAL A 1014 -7.16 3.46 -55.14
CA VAL A 1014 -7.63 4.76 -54.63
C VAL A 1014 -9.05 5.13 -55.12
N ASN A 1015 -9.45 4.65 -56.30
CA ASN A 1015 -10.73 4.94 -56.94
C ASN A 1015 -11.72 3.78 -56.87
N ALA A 1016 -11.45 2.77 -56.03
CA ALA A 1016 -12.36 1.66 -55.82
C ALA A 1016 -13.75 2.15 -55.40
N GLN A 1017 -14.77 1.65 -56.11
CA GLN A 1017 -16.17 1.94 -55.83
C GLN A 1017 -16.78 0.82 -55.00
N GLY A 1018 -17.55 1.16 -53.96
CA GLY A 1018 -18.23 0.20 -53.08
C GLY A 1018 -18.51 0.77 -51.68
N GLY A 1019 -19.30 0.04 -50.88
CA GLY A 1019 -19.62 0.41 -49.50
C GLY A 1019 -20.50 1.66 -49.34
N TYR A 1020 -20.80 2.02 -48.09
CA TYR A 1020 -21.67 3.16 -47.75
C TYR A 1020 -21.20 4.50 -48.34
N PHE A 1021 -19.89 4.75 -48.33
CA PHE A 1021 -19.29 6.02 -48.75
C PHE A 1021 -18.93 6.07 -50.24
N ARG A 1022 -19.25 5.03 -51.03
CA ARG A 1022 -18.87 4.81 -52.44
C ARG A 1022 -17.37 4.77 -52.73
N ASN A 1023 -16.56 5.74 -52.32
CA ASN A 1023 -15.10 5.74 -52.52
C ASN A 1023 -14.36 6.31 -51.30
N ALA A 1024 -13.03 6.13 -51.26
CA ALA A 1024 -12.21 6.53 -50.11
C ALA A 1024 -12.18 8.06 -49.91
N LEU A 1025 -12.25 8.84 -50.98
CA LEU A 1025 -12.25 10.30 -50.94
C LEU A 1025 -13.54 10.87 -50.33
N GLN A 1026 -14.68 10.27 -50.68
CA GLN A 1026 -15.99 10.58 -50.10
C GLN A 1026 -16.07 10.12 -48.64
N ALA A 1027 -15.49 8.97 -48.30
CA ALA A 1027 -15.38 8.51 -46.91
C ALA A 1027 -14.58 9.51 -46.04
N ALA A 1028 -13.40 9.95 -46.51
CA ALA A 1028 -12.58 10.94 -45.81
C ALA A 1028 -13.27 12.31 -45.70
N SER A 1029 -13.96 12.74 -46.77
CA SER A 1029 -14.71 14.00 -46.80
C SER A 1029 -15.91 13.98 -45.83
N SER A 1030 -16.68 12.89 -45.82
CA SER A 1030 -17.82 12.72 -44.91
C SER A 1030 -17.40 12.68 -43.44
N GLY A 1031 -16.18 12.21 -43.15
CA GLY A 1031 -15.60 12.21 -41.81
C GLY A 1031 -14.86 13.50 -41.43
N GLY A 1032 -14.70 14.46 -42.34
CA GLY A 1032 -13.97 15.72 -42.09
C GLY A 1032 -12.44 15.58 -42.03
N HIS A 1033 -11.87 14.51 -42.59
CA HIS A 1033 -10.46 14.15 -42.41
C HIS A 1033 -9.55 14.77 -43.48
N ASN A 1034 -9.35 16.09 -43.42
CA ASN A 1034 -8.60 16.87 -44.43
C ASN A 1034 -7.21 16.31 -44.77
N LYS A 1035 -6.45 15.85 -43.76
CA LYS A 1035 -5.11 15.26 -43.99
C LYS A 1035 -5.14 13.95 -44.78
N VAL A 1036 -6.24 13.20 -44.69
CA VAL A 1036 -6.44 11.97 -45.48
C VAL A 1036 -6.90 12.33 -46.89
N VAL A 1037 -7.80 13.33 -47.03
CA VAL A 1037 -8.20 13.89 -48.32
C VAL A 1037 -6.99 14.34 -49.14
N GLU A 1038 -6.06 15.09 -48.52
CA GLU A 1038 -4.81 15.51 -49.16
C GLU A 1038 -3.98 14.32 -49.67
N VAL A 1039 -3.83 13.27 -48.84
CA VAL A 1039 -3.08 12.06 -49.22
C VAL A 1039 -3.74 11.34 -50.39
N LEU A 1040 -5.06 11.16 -50.35
CA LEU A 1040 -5.82 10.50 -51.42
C LEU A 1040 -5.74 11.27 -52.74
N LEU A 1041 -5.92 12.60 -52.71
CA LEU A 1041 -5.78 13.45 -53.88
C LEU A 1041 -4.36 13.39 -54.47
N SER A 1042 -3.34 13.41 -53.61
CA SER A 1042 -1.93 13.26 -54.03
C SER A 1042 -1.62 11.93 -54.71
N LYS A 1043 -2.48 10.92 -54.50
CA LYS A 1043 -2.38 9.57 -55.05
C LYS A 1043 -3.39 9.29 -56.17
N GLY A 1044 -4.04 10.34 -56.71
CA GLY A 1044 -4.89 10.24 -57.90
C GLY A 1044 -6.36 9.91 -57.63
N ALA A 1045 -6.90 10.26 -56.46
CA ALA A 1045 -8.31 10.11 -56.17
C ALA A 1045 -9.20 10.99 -57.07
N ASP A 1046 -10.23 10.40 -57.68
CA ASP A 1046 -11.15 11.10 -58.58
C ASP A 1046 -12.13 11.99 -57.81
N ILE A 1047 -12.05 13.30 -58.04
CA ILE A 1047 -12.96 14.31 -57.45
C ILE A 1047 -14.39 14.18 -58.01
N MET A 1048 -14.55 13.59 -59.20
CA MET A 1048 -15.77 13.62 -60.00
C MET A 1048 -16.39 12.21 -60.20
N SER A 1049 -16.70 11.48 -59.12
CA SER A 1049 -17.62 10.35 -59.25
C SER A 1049 -19.06 10.89 -59.35
N LYS A 1050 -19.60 11.00 -60.57
CA LYS A 1050 -20.99 11.40 -60.84
C LYS A 1050 -21.97 10.53 -60.04
N GLY A 1051 -22.57 11.09 -58.99
CA GLY A 1051 -23.72 10.50 -58.31
C GLY A 1051 -23.83 10.90 -56.85
N ALA A 1052 -24.39 12.08 -56.59
CA ALA A 1052 -25.14 12.46 -55.38
C ALA A 1052 -25.12 14.00 -55.24
N MET A 1053 -25.64 14.71 -56.24
CA MET A 1053 -26.19 16.06 -56.07
C MET A 1053 -27.70 16.01 -56.29
N GLN A 1054 -28.39 15.18 -55.51
CA GLN A 1054 -29.84 15.28 -55.33
C GLN A 1054 -30.16 14.89 -53.89
N GLY A 1055 -30.50 15.89 -53.08
CA GLY A 1055 -30.96 15.71 -51.70
C GLY A 1055 -30.15 16.51 -50.70
N LEU A 1056 -30.35 17.84 -50.69
CA LEU A 1056 -30.40 18.71 -49.50
C LEU A 1056 -30.60 20.16 -49.98
N ARG A 1057 -31.82 20.46 -50.43
CA ARG A 1057 -32.43 21.76 -50.24
C ARG A 1057 -33.53 21.56 -49.20
N SER A 1058 -33.22 21.90 -47.95
CA SER A 1058 -34.13 22.34 -46.89
C SER A 1058 -33.35 22.40 -45.58
#